data_AF-A0A2E6H0E0-F1
#
_entry.id   AF-A0A2E6H0E0-F1
#
_cell.length_a   1.000
_cell.length_b   1.000
_cell.length_c   1.000
_cell.angle_alpha   90.00
_cell.angle_beta   90.00
_cell.angle_gamma   90.00
#
_symmetry.space_group_name_H-M   'P 1'
#
loop_
_entity.id
_entity.type
_entity.pdbx_description
1 polymer ?
#
loop_
_entity_poly.entity_id
_entity_poly.type
_entity_poly.pdbx_seq_one_letter_code
_entity_poly.pdbx_strand_id
1 'polypeptide(L)'
;MTASTQSNEDSGTPEKKQKVKKPKGPIRVEAIGTILIIATLFGLYGKFFFDSHLKKGMEWTATYIHGAEVNIKNIKTSVFGGSFKLSGLQVTDKKNPQNNMVKIGQMNFGFLWDALLRAKFVVSEASILDIEIQSPRKKPGYIVPQEEYKKESKALSKLEESVLEQSKEELQGNALGDVAEVLGGADPKDQIKSIQGELKAEKKIQELETGLKDKEEEWKKRIDGLDHKEQLDRVTAKAKSIKFDKKKPWKSLKEYKAVAKEAKSVFNEYKSLSSDLKNDVKTYSSAMNNIDDLIKEDMSDLQNRFKIPSLDFQDFSKALFGRLFQEKVKDIYKYLEIAKEYMPPKKTEKKEGLVPKKRGEGKNYKFTVKNGYPLFWMKEGRISSKSGASEFSGDLDGKIIDVTSDPVFLGRPAVITLKGNFPKQKISGVDAKAILDHTKDIPVQTLSARVDSFPVAGRTLSKSEKVKFAIKDARAAAKLNAEVKGKEVNINLVNTFKSVAYEVDAKNKVVKETLTNVVNGIPRFQVKARASGTWEKLNWGISSSLGKQLADGVKGQVKAKVDEAKDKARKLIDDKIGPKKAELTKKFDDLKNKMSNLLKSKEDEVTSAKDSAVSSAAGGQKAATPRGAVKQKAKEKVKDLFKKFKF
;
A
#
# COMPACT_ATOMS: atom_id res chain seq x y z
N MET A 1 -21.85 65.61 -120.28
CA MET A 1 -20.67 65.75 -121.14
C MET A 1 -19.91 64.43 -121.12
N THR A 2 -19.60 63.95 -122.33
CA THR A 2 -18.57 62.97 -122.69
C THR A 2 -18.61 61.57 -122.06
N ALA A 3 -19.08 60.64 -122.88
CA ALA A 3 -18.62 59.26 -122.96
C ALA A 3 -17.10 59.16 -123.12
N SER A 4 -16.52 58.06 -122.63
CA SER A 4 -15.36 57.41 -123.24
C SER A 4 -15.40 55.91 -122.93
N THR A 5 -15.65 55.17 -123.99
CA THR A 5 -15.60 53.73 -124.16
C THR A 5 -14.16 53.22 -124.12
N GLN A 6 -13.91 52.07 -123.50
CA GLN A 6 -12.94 51.11 -124.04
C GLN A 6 -13.26 49.68 -123.60
N SER A 7 -13.15 48.79 -124.58
CA SER A 7 -13.66 47.43 -124.66
C SER A 7 -12.53 46.40 -124.61
N ASN A 8 -12.88 45.22 -124.10
CA ASN A 8 -12.32 43.88 -124.36
C ASN A 8 -10.94 43.51 -123.77
N GLU A 9 -10.91 42.50 -122.89
CA GLU A 9 -10.64 41.11 -123.32
C GLU A 9 -10.96 40.10 -122.21
N ASP A 10 -11.54 38.98 -122.64
CA ASP A 10 -12.02 37.86 -121.86
C ASP A 10 -10.89 36.83 -121.67
N SER A 11 -10.68 36.36 -120.44
CA SER A 11 -10.00 35.08 -120.19
C SER A 11 -10.52 34.45 -118.90
N GLY A 12 -11.24 33.35 -119.07
CA GLY A 12 -11.94 32.64 -118.00
C GLY A 12 -11.02 31.94 -116.99
N THR A 13 -11.49 31.86 -115.74
CA THR A 13 -11.16 30.83 -114.76
C THR A 13 -12.31 30.74 -113.73
N PRO A 14 -12.62 29.57 -113.16
CA PRO A 14 -13.99 29.16 -112.83
C PRO A 14 -14.54 29.78 -111.54
N GLU A 15 -15.86 30.02 -111.53
CA GLU A 15 -16.65 30.35 -110.33
C GLU A 15 -16.42 29.33 -109.20
N LYS A 16 -15.68 29.75 -108.15
CA LYS A 16 -15.75 29.10 -106.84
C LYS A 16 -17.10 29.46 -106.21
N LYS A 17 -18.07 28.53 -106.25
CA LYS A 17 -19.27 28.58 -105.40
C LYS A 17 -18.86 28.83 -103.94
N GLN A 18 -19.09 30.04 -103.45
CA GLN A 18 -18.94 30.36 -102.02
C GLN A 18 -20.01 29.58 -101.24
N LYS A 19 -19.55 28.58 -100.46
CA LYS A 19 -20.41 27.89 -99.49
C LYS A 19 -20.81 28.87 -98.40
N VAL A 20 -22.09 29.24 -98.39
CA VAL A 20 -22.75 29.98 -97.30
C VAL A 20 -22.53 29.24 -95.98
N LYS A 21 -21.72 29.81 -95.08
CA LYS A 21 -21.52 29.27 -93.72
C LYS A 21 -22.79 29.52 -92.91
N LYS A 22 -23.54 28.44 -92.63
CA LYS A 22 -24.69 28.47 -91.71
C LYS A 22 -24.25 28.99 -90.34
N PRO A 23 -25.06 29.82 -89.65
CA PRO A 23 -24.73 30.32 -88.32
C PRO A 23 -24.61 29.14 -87.33
N LYS A 24 -23.52 29.11 -86.56
CA LYS A 24 -23.31 28.09 -85.51
C LYS A 24 -24.38 28.32 -84.42
N GLY A 25 -25.24 27.33 -84.19
CA GLY A 25 -26.21 27.33 -83.10
C GLY A 25 -25.55 27.36 -81.71
N PRO A 26 -26.32 27.53 -80.61
CA PRO A 26 -25.80 27.70 -79.25
C PRO A 26 -25.02 26.49 -78.73
N ILE A 27 -25.15 25.33 -79.37
CA ILE A 27 -24.45 24.09 -79.03
C ILE A 27 -23.26 23.93 -79.97
N ARG A 28 -22.04 24.08 -79.44
CA ARG A 28 -20.80 23.81 -80.16
C ARG A 28 -20.55 22.31 -80.22
N VAL A 29 -21.15 21.63 -81.21
CA VAL A 29 -21.02 20.18 -81.43
C VAL A 29 -19.56 19.74 -81.53
N GLU A 30 -18.68 20.58 -82.10
CA GLU A 30 -17.23 20.37 -82.13
C GLU A 30 -16.62 20.26 -80.73
N ALA A 31 -17.03 21.12 -79.79
CA ALA A 31 -16.55 21.09 -78.41
C ALA A 31 -17.07 19.87 -77.63
N ILE A 32 -18.31 19.45 -77.90
CA ILE A 32 -18.90 18.24 -77.32
C ILE A 32 -18.14 17.00 -77.81
N GLY A 33 -17.81 16.94 -79.10
CA GLY A 33 -17.01 15.86 -79.67
C GLY A 33 -15.63 15.74 -79.01
N THR A 34 -14.92 16.86 -78.84
CA THR A 34 -13.62 16.87 -78.14
C THR A 34 -13.75 16.43 -76.68
N ILE A 35 -14.75 16.92 -75.94
CA ILE A 35 -14.99 16.52 -74.54
C ILE A 35 -15.29 15.02 -74.44
N LEU A 36 -16.11 14.47 -75.34
CA LEU A 36 -16.43 13.04 -75.37
C LEU A 36 -15.20 12.18 -75.67
N ILE A 37 -14.35 12.60 -76.62
CA ILE A 37 -13.08 11.90 -76.92
C ILE A 37 -12.18 11.92 -75.69
N ILE A 38 -12.00 13.08 -75.04
CA ILE A 38 -11.19 13.22 -73.84
C ILE A 38 -11.75 12.33 -72.71
N ALA A 39 -13.05 12.40 -72.43
CA ALA A 39 -13.71 11.60 -71.41
C ALA A 39 -13.58 10.09 -71.69
N THR A 40 -13.67 9.68 -72.97
CA THR A 40 -13.48 8.28 -73.38
C THR A 40 -12.04 7.84 -73.17
N LEU A 41 -11.05 8.66 -73.56
CA LEU A 41 -9.63 8.37 -73.34
C LEU A 41 -9.31 8.27 -71.84
N PHE A 42 -9.81 9.19 -71.01
CA PHE A 42 -9.67 9.11 -69.56
C PHE A 42 -10.37 7.87 -68.97
N GLY A 43 -11.55 7.51 -69.48
CA GLY A 43 -12.26 6.30 -69.07
C GLY A 43 -11.50 5.02 -69.42
N LEU A 44 -10.93 4.94 -70.63
CA LEU A 44 -10.09 3.82 -71.06
C LEU A 44 -8.79 3.75 -70.23
N TYR A 45 -8.12 4.88 -70.02
CA TYR A 45 -6.95 4.95 -69.16
C TYR A 45 -7.25 4.48 -67.73
N GLY A 46 -8.34 4.97 -67.15
CA GLY A 46 -8.82 4.59 -65.83
C GLY A 46 -9.08 3.08 -65.72
N LYS A 47 -9.67 2.48 -66.76
CA LYS A 47 -10.00 1.06 -66.80
C LYS A 47 -8.78 0.14 -66.94
N PHE A 48 -7.77 0.52 -67.72
CA PHE A 48 -6.67 -0.39 -68.08
C PHE A 48 -5.34 -0.10 -67.39
N PHE A 49 -5.02 1.16 -67.09
CA PHE A 49 -3.67 1.55 -66.69
C PHE A 49 -3.59 2.17 -65.30
N PHE A 50 -4.62 2.90 -64.86
CA PHE A 50 -4.57 3.70 -63.63
C PHE A 50 -4.23 2.87 -62.39
N ASP A 51 -4.90 1.73 -62.16
CA ASP A 51 -4.65 0.88 -60.98
C ASP A 51 -3.22 0.32 -60.96
N SER A 52 -2.66 -0.02 -62.13
CA SER A 52 -1.29 -0.54 -62.27
C SER A 52 -0.23 0.55 -62.01
N HIS A 53 -0.42 1.75 -62.56
CA HIS A 53 0.45 2.89 -62.29
C HIS A 53 0.37 3.34 -60.84
N LEU A 54 -0.83 3.39 -60.27
CA LEU A 54 -1.05 3.74 -58.86
C LEU A 54 -0.35 2.74 -57.93
N LYS A 55 -0.44 1.44 -58.23
CA LYS A 55 0.30 0.41 -57.50
C LYS A 55 1.80 0.68 -57.51
N LYS A 56 2.41 0.83 -58.69
CA LYS A 56 3.86 1.07 -58.82
C LYS A 56 4.29 2.36 -58.12
N GLY A 57 3.50 3.43 -58.26
CA GLY A 57 3.75 4.71 -57.59
C GLY A 57 3.71 4.56 -56.06
N MET A 58 2.70 3.88 -55.52
CA MET A 58 2.59 3.62 -54.08
C MET A 58 3.72 2.73 -53.54
N GLU A 59 4.09 1.65 -54.24
CA GLU A 59 5.22 0.79 -53.87
C GLU A 59 6.53 1.60 -53.82
N TRP A 60 6.79 2.41 -54.85
CA TRP A 60 7.97 3.27 -54.92
C TRP A 60 8.00 4.31 -53.79
N THR A 61 6.93 5.08 -53.63
CA THR A 61 6.83 6.12 -52.59
C THR A 61 6.92 5.52 -51.20
N ALA A 62 6.22 4.41 -50.94
CA ALA A 62 6.27 3.75 -49.64
C ALA A 62 7.66 3.16 -49.36
N THR A 63 8.31 2.56 -50.36
CA THR A 63 9.69 2.05 -50.22
C THR A 63 10.68 3.18 -49.96
N TYR A 64 10.52 4.32 -50.63
CA TYR A 64 11.36 5.50 -50.45
C TYR A 64 11.20 6.11 -49.05
N ILE A 65 9.96 6.35 -48.61
CA ILE A 65 9.66 6.91 -47.28
C ILE A 65 10.07 5.94 -46.18
N HIS A 66 9.71 4.66 -46.33
CA HIS A 66 10.04 3.65 -45.34
C HIS A 66 11.54 3.39 -45.32
N GLY A 67 12.25 3.43 -46.45
CA GLY A 67 13.67 3.07 -46.55
C GLY A 67 13.91 1.56 -46.60
N ALA A 68 12.88 0.77 -46.85
CA ALA A 68 12.96 -0.66 -47.14
C ALA A 68 11.77 -1.07 -48.00
N GLU A 69 11.90 -2.20 -48.69
CA GLU A 69 10.97 -2.67 -49.71
C GLU A 69 9.54 -2.78 -49.18
N VAL A 70 8.63 -2.14 -49.91
CA VAL A 70 7.18 -2.25 -49.73
C VAL A 70 6.57 -2.86 -50.98
N ASN A 71 5.83 -3.96 -50.80
CA ASN A 71 5.14 -4.62 -51.90
C ASN A 71 3.63 -4.54 -51.71
N ILE A 72 2.91 -4.39 -52.81
CA ILE A 72 1.45 -4.39 -52.87
C ILE A 72 1.03 -5.49 -53.87
N LYS A 73 0.14 -6.40 -53.47
CA LYS A 73 -0.33 -7.44 -54.41
C LYS A 73 -1.16 -6.80 -55.53
N ASN A 74 -2.20 -6.07 -55.16
CA ASN A 74 -3.15 -5.50 -56.12
C ASN A 74 -3.80 -4.21 -55.58
N ILE A 75 -4.16 -3.30 -56.49
CA ILE A 75 -5.00 -2.13 -56.22
C ILE A 75 -6.20 -2.19 -57.16
N LYS A 76 -7.39 -1.82 -56.67
CA LYS A 76 -8.58 -1.58 -57.46
C LYS A 76 -9.19 -0.26 -57.07
N THR A 77 -9.39 0.62 -58.04
CA THR A 77 -10.12 1.87 -57.84
C THR A 77 -11.38 1.88 -58.68
N SER A 78 -12.43 2.49 -58.14
CA SER A 78 -13.65 2.79 -58.87
C SER A 78 -13.92 4.26 -58.71
N VAL A 79 -13.76 5.01 -59.80
CA VAL A 79 -14.06 6.44 -59.83
C VAL A 79 -15.54 6.61 -59.52
N PHE A 80 -16.47 6.14 -60.36
CA PHE A 80 -17.92 6.30 -60.14
C PHE A 80 -18.48 5.60 -58.90
N GLY A 81 -17.85 4.52 -58.44
CA GLY A 81 -18.22 3.87 -57.18
C GLY A 81 -17.63 4.55 -55.94
N GLY A 82 -16.72 5.51 -56.13
CA GLY A 82 -16.05 6.21 -55.04
C GLY A 82 -15.28 5.25 -54.12
N SER A 83 -14.67 4.20 -54.65
CA SER A 83 -14.06 3.15 -53.82
C SER A 83 -12.60 2.92 -54.16
N PHE A 84 -11.78 2.72 -53.14
CA PHE A 84 -10.38 2.31 -53.25
C PHE A 84 -10.19 1.02 -52.45
N LYS A 85 -9.60 0.00 -53.09
CA LYS A 85 -9.26 -1.28 -52.46
C LYS A 85 -7.80 -1.61 -52.73
N LEU A 86 -7.05 -1.89 -51.69
CA LEU A 86 -5.67 -2.39 -51.76
C LEU A 86 -5.65 -3.78 -51.12
N SER A 87 -4.94 -4.73 -51.74
CA SER A 87 -4.79 -6.07 -51.20
C SER A 87 -3.32 -6.47 -51.12
N GLY A 88 -2.96 -7.16 -50.04
CA GLY A 88 -1.65 -7.75 -49.80
C GLY A 88 -0.53 -6.71 -49.72
N LEU A 89 -0.60 -5.78 -48.77
CA LEU A 89 0.51 -4.89 -48.42
C LEU A 89 1.53 -5.66 -47.59
N GLN A 90 2.81 -5.52 -47.90
CA GLN A 90 3.92 -6.10 -47.15
C GLN A 90 5.02 -5.07 -47.00
N VAL A 91 5.31 -4.68 -45.74
CA VAL A 91 6.35 -3.70 -45.39
C VAL A 91 7.51 -4.44 -44.73
N THR A 92 8.71 -4.33 -45.29
CA THR A 92 9.91 -5.04 -44.79
C THR A 92 10.39 -4.50 -43.45
N ASP A 93 10.83 -5.37 -42.53
CA ASP A 93 11.54 -4.97 -41.33
C ASP A 93 13.01 -4.64 -41.66
N LYS A 94 13.42 -3.38 -41.43
CA LYS A 94 14.80 -2.92 -41.66
C LYS A 94 15.84 -3.65 -40.84
N LYS A 95 15.48 -4.12 -39.64
CA LYS A 95 16.41 -4.82 -38.75
C LYS A 95 16.51 -6.30 -39.13
N ASN A 96 15.41 -6.88 -39.59
CA ASN A 96 15.31 -8.29 -39.96
C ASN A 96 14.61 -8.44 -41.33
N PRO A 97 15.34 -8.30 -42.46
CA PRO A 97 14.76 -8.30 -43.81
C PRO A 97 13.98 -9.55 -44.19
N GLN A 98 14.22 -10.67 -43.50
CA GLN A 98 13.50 -11.93 -43.66
C GLN A 98 12.04 -11.86 -43.20
N ASN A 99 11.65 -10.80 -42.47
CA ASN A 99 10.32 -10.62 -41.92
C ASN A 99 9.67 -9.33 -42.45
N ASN A 100 8.34 -9.34 -42.49
CA ASN A 100 7.54 -8.14 -42.64
C ASN A 100 7.44 -7.44 -41.29
N MET A 101 7.74 -6.15 -41.23
CA MET A 101 7.38 -5.31 -40.10
C MET A 101 5.86 -5.32 -39.91
N VAL A 102 5.13 -5.08 -41.00
CA VAL A 102 3.67 -5.13 -41.06
C VAL A 102 3.24 -5.75 -42.40
N LYS A 103 2.26 -6.63 -42.35
CA LYS A 103 1.55 -7.19 -43.51
C LYS A 103 0.06 -6.92 -43.32
N ILE A 104 -0.60 -6.48 -44.38
CA ILE A 104 -2.05 -6.18 -44.37
C ILE A 104 -2.70 -6.99 -45.49
N GLY A 105 -3.72 -7.77 -45.14
CA GLY A 105 -4.49 -8.54 -46.12
C GLY A 105 -5.28 -7.64 -47.05
N GLN A 106 -6.10 -6.74 -46.50
CA GLN A 106 -6.95 -5.85 -47.30
C GLN A 106 -7.07 -4.45 -46.66
N MET A 107 -7.09 -3.41 -47.49
CA MET A 107 -7.49 -2.06 -47.10
C MET A 107 -8.61 -1.61 -48.03
N ASN A 108 -9.74 -1.16 -47.49
CA ASN A 108 -10.87 -0.67 -48.27
C ASN A 108 -11.25 0.73 -47.79
N PHE A 109 -11.59 1.60 -48.73
CA PHE A 109 -12.14 2.93 -48.47
C PHE A 109 -13.29 3.19 -49.43
N GLY A 110 -14.45 3.57 -48.91
CA GLY A 110 -15.62 3.99 -49.67
C GLY A 110 -15.94 5.46 -49.37
N PHE A 111 -15.93 6.29 -50.40
CA PHE A 111 -16.17 7.72 -50.35
C PHE A 111 -17.58 8.06 -50.86
N LEU A 112 -18.21 9.07 -50.27
CA LEU A 112 -19.47 9.62 -50.80
C LEU A 112 -19.20 10.56 -51.96
N TRP A 113 -19.74 10.23 -53.13
CA TRP A 113 -19.63 11.05 -54.33
C TRP A 113 -20.18 12.46 -54.17
N ASP A 114 -21.38 12.60 -53.62
CA ASP A 114 -22.00 13.91 -53.33
C ASP A 114 -21.13 14.77 -52.40
N ALA A 115 -20.39 14.15 -51.47
CA ALA A 115 -19.47 14.87 -50.61
C ALA A 115 -18.20 15.33 -51.36
N LEU A 116 -17.60 14.46 -52.17
CA LEU A 116 -16.40 14.78 -52.96
C LEU A 116 -16.65 15.95 -53.92
N LEU A 117 -17.82 15.98 -54.58
CA LEU A 117 -18.23 17.10 -55.46
C LEU A 117 -18.35 18.43 -54.70
N ARG A 118 -18.60 18.38 -53.39
CA ARG A 118 -18.66 19.54 -52.50
C ARG A 118 -17.32 19.84 -51.81
N ALA A 119 -16.23 19.23 -52.29
CA ALA A 119 -14.89 19.28 -51.69
C ALA A 119 -14.87 18.83 -50.21
N LYS A 120 -15.67 17.80 -49.88
CA LYS A 120 -15.74 17.17 -48.56
C LYS A 120 -15.27 15.72 -48.63
N PHE A 121 -14.47 15.30 -47.66
CA PHE A 121 -13.95 13.94 -47.58
C PHE A 121 -14.80 13.12 -46.61
N VAL A 122 -15.90 12.55 -47.12
CA VAL A 122 -16.77 11.67 -46.33
C VAL A 122 -16.53 10.23 -46.71
N VAL A 123 -16.00 9.47 -45.77
CA VAL A 123 -15.71 8.04 -45.88
C VAL A 123 -16.84 7.26 -45.23
N SER A 124 -17.68 6.60 -46.03
CA SER A 124 -18.77 5.77 -45.53
C SER A 124 -18.26 4.53 -44.81
N GLU A 125 -17.22 3.91 -45.36
CA GLU A 125 -16.58 2.72 -44.78
C GLU A 125 -15.09 2.77 -45.05
N ALA A 126 -14.29 2.61 -44.00
CA ALA A 126 -12.87 2.32 -44.07
C ALA A 126 -12.61 0.97 -43.40
N SER A 127 -11.75 0.14 -43.95
CA SER A 127 -11.37 -1.11 -43.28
C SER A 127 -9.91 -1.44 -43.53
N ILE A 128 -9.20 -1.85 -42.49
CA ILE A 128 -7.87 -2.46 -42.56
C ILE A 128 -7.99 -3.86 -41.96
N LEU A 129 -7.97 -4.88 -42.80
CA LEU A 129 -8.29 -6.25 -42.43
C LEU A 129 -7.07 -7.15 -42.53
N ASP A 130 -7.04 -8.15 -41.65
CA ASP A 130 -6.00 -9.19 -41.56
C ASP A 130 -4.60 -8.59 -41.42
N ILE A 131 -4.41 -7.73 -40.42
CA ILE A 131 -3.10 -7.19 -40.04
C ILE A 131 -2.27 -8.31 -39.42
N GLU A 132 -1.01 -8.44 -39.84
CA GLU A 132 -0.01 -9.33 -39.25
C GLU A 132 1.27 -8.53 -38.99
N ILE A 133 1.85 -8.65 -37.80
CA ILE A 133 3.11 -8.00 -37.42
C ILE A 133 4.21 -9.06 -37.35
N GLN A 134 5.41 -8.75 -37.81
CA GLN A 134 6.56 -9.67 -37.78
C GLN A 134 6.30 -11.04 -38.45
N SER A 135 5.47 -11.06 -39.51
CA SER A 135 5.23 -12.28 -40.29
C SER A 135 6.46 -12.60 -41.17
N PRO A 136 6.82 -13.88 -41.39
CA PRO A 136 7.92 -14.25 -42.28
C PRO A 136 7.63 -13.86 -43.74
N ARG A 137 8.66 -13.43 -44.47
CA ARG A 137 8.61 -13.17 -45.92
C ARG A 137 9.03 -14.40 -46.70
N LYS A 138 8.56 -14.49 -47.96
CA LYS A 138 9.01 -15.53 -48.89
C LYS A 138 10.45 -15.32 -49.36
N LYS A 139 10.88 -14.06 -49.42
CA LYS A 139 12.24 -13.63 -49.76
C LYS A 139 12.62 -12.42 -48.90
N PRO A 140 13.88 -12.31 -48.47
CA PRO A 140 14.34 -11.14 -47.73
C PRO A 140 14.09 -9.86 -48.53
N GLY A 141 13.55 -8.84 -47.88
CA GLY A 141 13.24 -7.57 -48.53
C GLY A 141 14.47 -6.68 -48.71
N TYR A 142 14.45 -5.85 -49.74
CA TYR A 142 15.51 -4.88 -50.03
C TYR A 142 15.51 -3.71 -49.01
N ILE A 143 16.69 -3.27 -48.56
CA ILE A 143 16.85 -2.08 -47.71
C ILE A 143 17.49 -0.97 -48.54
N VAL A 144 16.89 0.23 -48.49
CA VAL A 144 17.43 1.43 -49.13
C VAL A 144 18.48 2.04 -48.20
N PRO A 145 19.71 2.33 -48.68
CA PRO A 145 20.71 3.05 -47.88
C PRO A 145 20.16 4.44 -47.48
N GLN A 146 20.18 4.79 -46.19
CA GLN A 146 19.63 6.07 -45.69
C GLN A 146 20.72 7.08 -45.34
N GLU A 147 20.53 8.33 -45.78
CA GLU A 147 20.99 9.53 -45.08
C GLU A 147 19.98 9.92 -43.97
N GLU A 148 20.50 10.43 -42.85
CA GLU A 148 19.81 10.54 -41.57
C GLU A 148 18.70 11.60 -41.55
N TYR A 149 17.51 11.21 -41.09
CA TYR A 149 16.49 12.14 -40.60
C TYR A 149 15.97 11.67 -39.23
N LYS A 150 16.32 12.41 -38.17
CA LYS A 150 15.66 12.35 -36.87
C LYS A 150 15.15 13.74 -36.49
N LYS A 151 13.83 13.90 -36.42
CA LYS A 151 13.19 14.98 -35.66
C LYS A 151 12.44 14.35 -34.50
N GLU A 152 13.04 14.35 -33.31
CA GLU A 152 12.32 14.13 -32.06
C GLU A 152 11.69 15.44 -31.59
N SER A 153 10.46 15.37 -31.07
CA SER A 153 9.72 16.51 -30.55
C SER A 153 10.29 16.98 -29.22
N LYS A 154 10.74 18.24 -29.16
CA LYS A 154 11.28 18.92 -27.95
C LYS A 154 10.28 19.07 -26.80
N ALA A 155 8.99 18.86 -27.03
CA ALA A 155 7.95 18.95 -26.00
C ALA A 155 7.88 17.68 -25.13
N LEU A 156 8.23 16.52 -25.70
CA LEU A 156 8.27 15.26 -24.97
C LEU A 156 9.45 15.22 -23.99
N SER A 157 10.62 15.73 -24.40
CA SER A 157 11.85 15.66 -23.58
C SER A 157 11.78 16.50 -22.29
N LYS A 158 11.23 17.72 -22.34
CA LYS A 158 11.11 18.60 -21.15
C LYS A 158 10.15 18.07 -20.08
N LEU A 159 9.16 17.26 -20.47
CA LEU A 159 8.18 16.71 -19.55
C LEU A 159 8.61 15.35 -18.99
N GLU A 160 9.43 14.60 -19.74
CA GLU A 160 10.12 13.43 -19.20
C GLU A 160 11.01 13.82 -18.00
N GLU A 161 11.70 14.97 -18.08
CA GLU A 161 12.49 15.52 -16.96
C GLU A 161 11.61 15.88 -15.74
N SER A 162 10.48 16.58 -15.92
CA SER A 162 9.65 17.03 -14.78
C SER A 162 8.93 15.90 -14.05
N VAL A 163 8.42 14.89 -14.78
CA VAL A 163 7.79 13.71 -14.16
C VAL A 163 8.85 12.85 -13.45
N LEU A 164 10.09 12.80 -13.96
CA LEU A 164 11.21 12.08 -13.34
C LEU A 164 11.77 12.80 -12.08
N GLU A 165 11.80 14.13 -12.05
CA GLU A 165 12.28 14.89 -10.90
C GLU A 165 11.32 14.79 -9.70
N GLN A 166 10.02 14.94 -9.91
CA GLN A 166 9.03 14.79 -8.83
C GLN A 166 8.94 13.37 -8.25
N SER A 167 9.39 12.36 -8.98
CA SER A 167 9.24 10.95 -8.60
C SER A 167 10.50 10.33 -7.97
N LYS A 168 11.67 10.95 -8.11
CA LYS A 168 12.93 10.48 -7.49
C LYS A 168 12.99 10.70 -5.98
N GLU A 169 12.31 11.72 -5.45
CA GLU A 169 12.37 12.07 -4.03
C GLU A 169 11.40 11.26 -3.15
N GLU A 170 10.26 10.77 -3.67
CA GLU A 170 9.22 10.14 -2.82
C GLU A 170 9.24 8.60 -2.76
N LEU A 171 10.06 7.90 -3.56
CA LEU A 171 9.91 6.44 -3.76
C LEU A 171 11.15 5.58 -3.46
N GLN A 172 12.14 6.10 -2.72
CA GLN A 172 13.31 5.33 -2.29
C GLN A 172 13.02 4.40 -1.08
N GLY A 173 11.78 3.94 -0.92
CA GLY A 173 11.37 3.10 0.20
C GLY A 173 11.79 1.64 0.02
N ASN A 174 12.82 1.19 0.73
CA ASN A 174 13.22 -0.21 0.86
C ASN A 174 12.37 -0.94 1.91
N ALA A 175 11.05 -0.96 1.72
CA ALA A 175 10.10 -1.41 2.76
C ALA A 175 10.35 -2.87 3.23
N LEU A 176 10.88 -3.74 2.37
CA LEU A 176 11.27 -5.10 2.75
C LEU A 176 12.66 -5.18 3.40
N GLY A 177 13.54 -4.21 3.17
CA GLY A 177 14.83 -4.11 3.84
C GLY A 177 14.69 -3.77 5.32
N ASP A 178 13.78 -2.86 5.66
CA ASP A 178 13.49 -2.48 7.05
C ASP A 178 12.86 -3.66 7.80
N VAL A 179 11.91 -4.37 7.16
CA VAL A 179 11.34 -5.61 7.70
C VAL A 179 12.42 -6.67 7.92
N ALA A 180 13.39 -6.79 7.02
CA ALA A 180 14.50 -7.73 7.18
C ALA A 180 15.43 -7.37 8.33
N GLU A 181 15.55 -6.08 8.68
CA GLU A 181 16.31 -5.63 9.84
C GLU A 181 15.61 -5.97 11.15
N VAL A 182 14.29 -5.88 11.18
CA VAL A 182 13.47 -6.25 12.34
C VAL A 182 13.46 -7.76 12.56
N LEU A 183 13.19 -8.53 11.50
CA LEU A 183 13.17 -9.98 11.55
C LEU A 183 14.57 -10.60 11.68
N GLY A 184 15.60 -9.89 11.23
CA GLY A 184 17.00 -10.31 11.31
C GLY A 184 17.76 -9.74 12.51
N GLY A 185 17.15 -8.84 13.29
CA GLY A 185 17.72 -8.25 14.50
C GLY A 185 17.97 -9.31 15.59
N ALA A 186 18.86 -8.97 16.54
CA ALA A 186 19.46 -9.88 17.52
C ALA A 186 18.50 -10.94 18.08
N ASP A 187 18.97 -12.20 18.13
CA ASP A 187 18.22 -13.33 18.68
C ASP A 187 17.69 -12.92 20.08
N PRO A 188 16.39 -13.08 20.36
CA PRO A 188 15.84 -12.81 21.68
C PRO A 188 16.65 -13.44 22.82
N LYS A 189 17.34 -14.56 22.57
CA LYS A 189 18.26 -15.19 23.53
C LYS A 189 19.42 -14.29 23.95
N ASP A 190 20.00 -13.50 23.04
CA ASP A 190 21.15 -12.64 23.33
C ASP A 190 20.72 -11.40 24.12
N GLN A 191 19.53 -10.87 23.84
CA GLN A 191 18.94 -9.79 24.65
C GLN A 191 18.52 -10.26 26.04
N ILE A 192 18.06 -11.51 26.18
CA ILE A 192 17.71 -12.06 27.50
C ILE A 192 18.96 -12.31 28.36
N LYS A 193 20.07 -12.76 27.76
CA LYS A 193 21.33 -12.99 28.48
C LYS A 193 21.94 -11.73 29.07
N SER A 194 21.90 -10.60 28.34
CA SER A 194 22.47 -9.34 28.83
C SER A 194 21.71 -8.78 30.04
N ILE A 195 20.45 -9.17 30.24
CA ILE A 195 19.57 -8.63 31.28
C ILE A 195 19.55 -9.53 32.54
N GLN A 196 20.08 -10.76 32.47
CA GLN A 196 20.13 -11.66 33.63
C GLN A 196 20.86 -11.10 34.86
N GLY A 197 21.70 -10.07 34.71
CA GLY A 197 22.40 -9.41 35.83
C GLY A 197 21.67 -8.23 36.49
N GLU A 198 20.55 -7.77 35.92
CA GLU A 198 19.91 -6.50 36.33
C GLU A 198 18.55 -6.66 37.05
N LEU A 199 18.09 -7.89 37.32
CA LEU A 199 16.76 -8.14 37.88
C LEU A 199 16.59 -7.48 39.26
N LYS A 200 15.59 -6.58 39.37
CA LYS A 200 15.26 -5.87 40.61
C LYS A 200 14.80 -6.84 41.69
N ALA A 201 14.04 -7.88 41.31
CA ALA A 201 13.59 -8.93 42.23
C ALA A 201 14.76 -9.70 42.86
N GLU A 202 15.83 -9.96 42.11
CA GLU A 202 17.02 -10.67 42.62
C GLU A 202 17.76 -9.84 43.67
N LYS A 203 17.97 -8.54 43.40
CA LYS A 203 18.57 -7.62 44.38
C LYS A 203 17.72 -7.53 45.64
N LYS A 204 16.38 -7.45 45.51
CA LYS A 204 15.51 -7.35 46.67
C LYS A 204 15.52 -8.60 47.55
N ILE A 205 15.61 -9.78 46.94
CA ILE A 205 15.75 -11.03 47.70
C ILE A 205 17.06 -11.04 48.49
N GLN A 206 18.18 -10.61 47.90
CA GLN A 206 19.47 -10.54 48.58
C GLN A 206 19.46 -9.54 49.75
N GLU A 207 18.82 -8.39 49.59
CA GLU A 207 18.61 -7.42 50.67
C GLU A 207 17.79 -8.03 51.81
N LEU A 208 16.69 -8.71 51.49
CA LEU A 208 15.83 -9.34 52.49
C LEU A 208 16.52 -10.49 53.21
N GLU A 209 17.31 -11.30 52.51
CA GLU A 209 18.10 -12.38 53.13
C GLU A 209 19.13 -11.82 54.12
N THR A 210 19.84 -10.76 53.74
CA THR A 210 20.81 -10.09 54.62
C THR A 210 20.10 -9.50 55.84
N GLY A 211 19.03 -8.74 55.60
CA GLY A 211 18.26 -8.14 56.68
C GLY A 211 17.61 -9.18 57.60
N LEU A 212 17.21 -10.35 57.08
CA LEU A 212 16.65 -11.43 57.90
C LEU A 212 17.69 -12.01 58.88
N LYS A 213 18.94 -12.16 58.43
CA LYS A 213 20.05 -12.59 59.29
C LYS A 213 20.34 -11.59 60.39
N ASP A 214 20.40 -10.30 60.04
CA ASP A 214 20.62 -9.22 61.02
C ASP A 214 19.50 -9.20 62.08
N LYS A 215 18.25 -9.39 61.62
CA LYS A 215 17.09 -9.49 62.52
C LYS A 215 17.13 -10.73 63.39
N GLU A 216 17.60 -11.87 62.90
CA GLU A 216 17.76 -13.07 63.73
C GLU A 216 18.72 -12.80 64.90
N GLU A 217 19.87 -12.17 64.64
CA GLU A 217 20.83 -11.83 65.69
C GLU A 217 20.28 -10.79 66.67
N GLU A 218 19.61 -9.75 66.15
CA GLU A 218 18.98 -8.71 66.96
C GLU A 218 17.93 -9.32 67.91
N TRP A 219 17.03 -10.15 67.37
CA TRP A 219 15.95 -10.77 68.13
C TRP A 219 16.46 -11.80 69.13
N LYS A 220 17.51 -12.56 68.78
CA LYS A 220 18.18 -13.44 69.74
C LYS A 220 18.74 -12.66 70.93
N LYS A 221 19.48 -11.57 70.69
CA LYS A 221 20.01 -10.72 71.77
C LYS A 221 18.92 -10.08 72.62
N ARG A 222 17.84 -9.59 72.01
CA ARG A 222 16.72 -8.98 72.73
C ARG A 222 15.97 -9.99 73.61
N ILE A 223 15.77 -11.22 73.13
CA ILE A 223 15.10 -12.28 73.89
C ILE A 223 16.02 -12.86 74.98
N ASP A 224 17.31 -13.07 74.70
CA ASP A 224 18.29 -13.50 75.72
C ASP A 224 18.45 -12.44 76.82
N GLY A 225 18.40 -11.16 76.46
CA GLY A 225 18.38 -10.04 77.40
C GLY A 225 17.14 -9.97 78.30
N LEU A 226 16.07 -10.71 77.96
CA LEU A 226 14.87 -10.86 78.80
C LEU A 226 15.01 -11.96 79.85
N ASP A 227 16.19 -12.53 80.09
CA ASP A 227 16.39 -13.49 81.20
C ASP A 227 16.32 -12.81 82.58
N HIS A 228 15.15 -12.27 82.89
CA HIS A 228 14.77 -11.67 84.15
C HIS A 228 14.41 -12.75 85.18
N LYS A 229 14.82 -14.01 85.00
CA LYS A 229 14.51 -15.11 85.92
C LYS A 229 14.85 -14.72 87.35
N GLU A 230 16.03 -14.13 87.58
CA GLU A 230 16.40 -13.62 88.90
C GLU A 230 15.51 -12.45 89.37
N GLN A 231 15.09 -11.55 88.50
CA GLN A 231 14.21 -10.44 88.87
C GLN A 231 12.78 -10.91 89.15
N LEU A 232 12.28 -11.88 88.40
CA LEU A 232 11.00 -12.55 88.60
C LEU A 232 11.00 -13.38 89.89
N ASP A 233 12.09 -14.09 90.18
CA ASP A 233 12.30 -14.81 91.43
C ASP A 233 12.41 -13.84 92.62
N ARG A 234 13.12 -12.71 92.46
CA ARG A 234 13.16 -11.63 93.47
C ARG A 234 11.78 -11.02 93.70
N VAL A 235 11.01 -10.74 92.66
CA VAL A 235 9.64 -10.22 92.74
C VAL A 235 8.74 -11.23 93.46
N THR A 236 8.86 -12.52 93.14
CA THR A 236 8.11 -13.61 93.78
C THR A 236 8.51 -13.79 95.25
N ALA A 237 9.81 -13.74 95.57
CA ALA A 237 10.33 -13.84 96.93
C ALA A 237 9.96 -12.63 97.78
N LYS A 238 10.06 -11.40 97.25
CA LYS A 238 9.57 -10.17 97.88
C LYS A 238 8.07 -10.24 98.13
N ALA A 239 7.29 -10.76 97.17
CA ALA A 239 5.85 -10.94 97.37
C ALA A 239 5.52 -11.94 98.50
N LYS A 240 6.31 -13.03 98.63
CA LYS A 240 6.17 -14.06 99.68
C LYS A 240 6.61 -13.57 101.07
N SER A 241 7.62 -12.71 101.17
CA SER A 241 8.17 -12.25 102.45
C SER A 241 7.34 -11.15 103.13
N ILE A 242 6.44 -10.49 102.41
CA ILE A 242 5.53 -9.49 102.98
C ILE A 242 4.51 -10.18 103.89
N LYS A 243 4.73 -10.08 105.21
CA LYS A 243 3.75 -10.47 106.22
C LYS A 243 2.76 -9.32 106.41
N PHE A 244 1.49 -9.58 106.11
CA PHE A 244 0.44 -8.56 106.25
C PHE A 244 0.28 -8.12 107.71
N ASP A 245 0.68 -6.88 108.02
CA ASP A 245 0.58 -6.30 109.37
C ASP A 245 -0.85 -5.81 109.62
N LYS A 246 -1.51 -6.44 110.59
CA LYS A 246 -2.89 -6.15 111.01
C LYS A 246 -3.04 -4.78 111.68
N LYS A 247 -1.98 -4.25 112.31
CA LYS A 247 -2.00 -2.96 113.02
C LYS A 247 -1.66 -1.78 112.10
N LYS A 248 -0.90 -2.02 111.02
CA LYS A 248 -0.52 -0.99 110.03
C LYS A 248 -0.74 -1.45 108.58
N PRO A 249 -1.99 -1.73 108.15
CA PRO A 249 -2.29 -2.29 106.83
C PRO A 249 -1.81 -1.42 105.65
N TRP A 250 -1.73 -0.10 105.83
CA TRP A 250 -1.21 0.83 104.81
C TRP A 250 0.26 0.61 104.45
N LYS A 251 1.08 0.10 105.39
CA LYS A 251 2.50 -0.17 105.17
C LYS A 251 2.70 -1.39 104.26
N SER A 252 2.00 -2.49 104.56
CA SER A 252 1.99 -3.69 103.71
C SER A 252 1.40 -3.41 102.32
N LEU A 253 0.38 -2.54 102.21
CA LEU A 253 -0.18 -2.11 100.91
C LEU A 253 0.81 -1.28 100.07
N LYS A 254 1.66 -0.44 100.69
CA LYS A 254 2.74 0.28 99.97
C LYS A 254 3.79 -0.70 99.44
N GLU A 255 4.16 -1.71 100.22
CA GLU A 255 5.12 -2.74 99.82
C GLU A 255 4.58 -3.59 98.66
N TYR A 256 3.33 -4.04 98.72
CA TYR A 256 2.68 -4.73 97.59
C TYR A 256 2.55 -3.85 96.34
N LYS A 257 2.29 -2.54 96.49
CA LYS A 257 2.24 -1.61 95.36
C LYS A 257 3.60 -1.43 94.70
N ALA A 258 4.69 -1.46 95.48
CA ALA A 258 6.05 -1.41 94.95
C ALA A 258 6.38 -2.69 94.15
N VAL A 259 6.08 -3.87 94.70
CA VAL A 259 6.24 -5.16 94.02
C VAL A 259 5.39 -5.24 92.74
N ALA A 260 4.15 -4.76 92.77
CA ALA A 260 3.29 -4.70 91.60
C ALA A 260 3.81 -3.73 90.51
N LYS A 261 4.48 -2.63 90.90
CA LYS A 261 5.12 -1.71 89.95
C LYS A 261 6.35 -2.35 89.29
N GLU A 262 7.16 -3.08 90.06
CA GLU A 262 8.33 -3.84 89.58
C GLU A 262 7.90 -4.94 88.59
N ALA A 263 6.89 -5.75 88.95
CA ALA A 263 6.30 -6.75 88.06
C ALA A 263 5.72 -6.15 86.78
N LYS A 264 5.08 -4.97 86.87
CA LYS A 264 4.49 -4.28 85.71
C LYS A 264 5.55 -3.79 84.73
N SER A 265 6.73 -3.39 85.20
CA SER A 265 7.84 -3.00 84.32
C SER A 265 8.24 -4.16 83.43
N VAL A 266 8.51 -5.32 84.04
CA VAL A 266 8.89 -6.56 83.34
C VAL A 266 7.81 -7.00 82.34
N PHE A 267 6.54 -6.90 82.72
CA PHE A 267 5.42 -7.24 81.82
C PHE A 267 5.27 -6.25 80.65
N ASN A 268 5.46 -4.95 80.90
CA ASN A 268 5.41 -3.94 79.85
C ASN A 268 6.57 -4.09 78.85
N GLU A 269 7.77 -4.46 79.34
CA GLU A 269 8.93 -4.77 78.51
C GLU A 269 8.65 -5.98 77.61
N TYR A 270 8.11 -7.07 78.18
CA TYR A 270 7.65 -8.23 77.40
C TYR A 270 6.60 -7.85 76.35
N LYS A 271 5.57 -7.08 76.74
CA LYS A 271 4.49 -6.66 75.85
C LYS A 271 4.98 -5.76 74.72
N SER A 272 5.92 -4.85 75.01
CA SER A 272 6.59 -4.03 74.00
C SER A 272 7.33 -4.93 73.01
N LEU A 273 8.10 -5.88 73.53
CA LEU A 273 8.88 -6.78 72.70
C LEU A 273 7.99 -7.68 71.81
N SER A 274 6.86 -8.16 72.34
CA SER A 274 5.86 -8.91 71.56
C SER A 274 5.22 -8.06 70.45
N SER A 275 4.91 -6.80 70.74
CA SER A 275 4.40 -5.86 69.74
C SER A 275 5.44 -5.58 68.65
N ASP A 276 6.70 -5.39 69.03
CA ASP A 276 7.81 -5.13 68.11
C ASP A 276 8.04 -6.33 67.18
N LEU A 277 8.02 -7.56 67.71
CA LEU A 277 8.17 -8.78 66.91
C LEU A 277 7.04 -8.89 65.89
N LYS A 278 5.80 -8.63 66.32
CA LYS A 278 4.64 -8.66 65.43
C LYS A 278 4.73 -7.63 64.31
N ASN A 279 5.24 -6.43 64.61
CA ASN A 279 5.44 -5.37 63.64
C ASN A 279 6.55 -5.72 62.63
N ASP A 280 7.68 -6.27 63.10
CA ASP A 280 8.78 -6.73 62.23
C ASP A 280 8.31 -7.88 61.32
N VAL A 281 7.60 -8.87 61.87
CA VAL A 281 7.01 -9.97 61.09
C VAL A 281 6.05 -9.44 60.02
N LYS A 282 5.21 -8.46 60.36
CA LYS A 282 4.30 -7.84 59.38
C LYS A 282 5.07 -7.10 58.28
N THR A 283 6.13 -6.40 58.65
CA THR A 283 6.97 -5.62 57.73
C THR A 283 7.68 -6.53 56.74
N TYR A 284 8.35 -7.59 57.22
CA TYR A 284 9.02 -8.56 56.36
C TYR A 284 8.06 -9.37 55.50
N SER A 285 6.90 -9.78 56.04
CA SER A 285 5.86 -10.45 55.26
C SER A 285 5.35 -9.56 54.11
N SER A 286 5.15 -8.26 54.37
CA SER A 286 4.74 -7.30 53.34
C SER A 286 5.84 -7.10 52.29
N ALA A 287 7.10 -7.02 52.71
CA ALA A 287 8.24 -6.89 51.81
C ALA A 287 8.44 -8.14 50.93
N MET A 288 8.16 -9.35 51.46
CA MET A 288 8.17 -10.58 50.67
C MET A 288 7.06 -10.64 49.62
N ASN A 289 5.87 -10.17 49.95
CA ASN A 289 4.76 -10.10 48.99
C ASN A 289 5.07 -9.10 47.86
N ASN A 290 5.82 -8.03 48.13
CA ASN A 290 6.23 -7.05 47.12
C ASN A 290 7.24 -7.62 46.10
N ILE A 291 7.89 -8.76 46.37
CA ILE A 291 8.76 -9.43 45.39
C ILE A 291 7.95 -9.83 44.15
N ASP A 292 6.68 -10.21 44.30
CA ASP A 292 5.83 -10.56 43.16
C ASP A 292 5.54 -9.38 42.24
N ASP A 293 5.43 -8.18 42.80
CA ASP A 293 5.25 -6.97 42.01
C ASP A 293 6.54 -6.54 41.31
N LEU A 294 7.71 -6.73 41.94
CA LEU A 294 9.01 -6.54 41.29
C LEU A 294 9.25 -7.54 40.15
N ILE A 295 8.79 -8.78 40.28
CA ILE A 295 8.83 -9.78 39.18
C ILE A 295 7.98 -9.31 37.99
N LYS A 296 6.80 -8.73 38.24
CA LYS A 296 5.96 -8.14 37.18
C LYS A 296 6.63 -6.93 36.54
N GLU A 297 7.32 -6.10 37.33
CA GLU A 297 8.05 -4.94 36.84
C GLU A 297 9.23 -5.35 35.97
N ASP A 298 10.06 -6.29 36.43
CA ASP A 298 11.17 -6.87 35.66
C ASP A 298 10.66 -7.48 34.33
N MET A 299 9.50 -8.14 34.35
CA MET A 299 8.85 -8.65 33.14
C MET A 299 8.40 -7.53 32.19
N SER A 300 7.80 -6.45 32.71
CA SER A 300 7.38 -5.30 31.91
C SER A 300 8.58 -4.58 31.27
N ASP A 301 9.67 -4.41 32.02
CA ASP A 301 10.91 -3.81 31.52
C ASP A 301 11.53 -4.63 30.38
N LEU A 302 11.51 -5.96 30.50
CA LEU A 302 11.89 -6.87 29.42
C LEU A 302 10.98 -6.70 28.19
N GLN A 303 9.66 -6.62 28.38
CA GLN A 303 8.70 -6.45 27.30
C GLN A 303 8.89 -5.15 26.51
N ASN A 304 9.13 -4.03 27.19
CA ASN A 304 9.34 -2.74 26.55
C ASN A 304 10.63 -2.68 25.73
N ARG A 305 11.64 -3.48 26.09
CA ARG A 305 12.93 -3.55 25.37
C ARG A 305 12.84 -4.34 24.06
N PHE A 306 11.88 -5.26 23.92
CA PHE A 306 11.65 -6.01 22.67
C PHE A 306 11.07 -5.17 21.51
N LYS A 307 10.91 -3.83 21.67
CA LYS A 307 10.48 -2.83 20.67
C LYS A 307 9.90 -3.42 19.37
N ILE A 308 8.58 -3.60 19.31
CA ILE A 308 7.89 -3.97 18.06
C ILE A 308 7.76 -2.70 17.21
N PRO A 309 8.39 -2.61 16.04
CA PRO A 309 8.24 -1.44 15.17
C PRO A 309 6.82 -1.36 14.62
N SER A 310 6.31 -0.14 14.46
CA SER A 310 5.06 0.12 13.76
C SER A 310 5.28 -0.09 12.26
N LEU A 311 4.78 -1.21 11.73
CA LEU A 311 4.75 -1.46 10.29
C LEU A 311 3.44 -0.91 9.71
N ASP A 312 3.49 0.24 9.04
CA ASP A 312 2.34 0.79 8.31
C ASP A 312 2.20 0.09 6.93
N PHE A 313 1.00 -0.40 6.66
CA PHE A 313 0.65 -1.18 5.47
C PHE A 313 0.41 -0.32 4.21
N GLN A 314 0.05 0.97 4.37
CA GLN A 314 -0.16 1.84 3.20
C GLN A 314 1.16 2.16 2.51
N ASP A 315 2.21 2.43 3.28
CA ASP A 315 3.55 2.67 2.76
C ASP A 315 4.14 1.43 2.10
N PHE A 316 3.84 0.25 2.66
CA PHE A 316 4.27 -1.03 2.09
C PHE A 316 3.66 -1.29 0.70
N SER A 317 2.38 -0.98 0.51
CA SER A 317 1.73 -1.09 -0.80
C SER A 317 2.30 -0.11 -1.83
N LYS A 318 2.59 1.12 -1.41
CA LYS A 318 3.25 2.13 -2.24
C LYS A 318 4.67 1.73 -2.62
N ALA A 319 5.44 1.20 -1.68
CA ALA A 319 6.82 0.76 -1.92
C ALA A 319 6.90 -0.38 -2.96
N LEU A 320 6.00 -1.38 -2.89
CA LEU A 320 6.04 -2.53 -3.81
C LEU A 320 5.56 -2.20 -5.23
N PHE A 321 4.58 -1.30 -5.39
CA PHE A 321 3.88 -1.13 -6.66
C PHE A 321 3.90 0.31 -7.20
N GLY A 322 4.34 1.30 -6.42
CA GLY A 322 4.33 2.72 -6.79
C GLY A 322 5.14 3.00 -8.06
N ARG A 323 6.38 2.49 -8.11
CA ARG A 323 7.25 2.63 -9.29
C ARG A 323 6.64 2.02 -10.56
N LEU A 324 6.09 0.81 -10.46
CA LEU A 324 5.46 0.12 -11.59
C LEU A 324 4.27 0.91 -12.15
N PHE A 325 3.48 1.53 -11.27
CA PHE A 325 2.36 2.35 -11.67
C PHE A 325 2.82 3.63 -12.39
N GLN A 326 3.82 4.32 -11.85
CA GLN A 326 4.35 5.55 -12.45
C GLN A 326 4.92 5.33 -13.85
N GLU A 327 5.72 4.28 -14.04
CA GLU A 327 6.26 3.92 -15.37
C GLU A 327 5.13 3.73 -16.39
N LYS A 328 4.00 3.13 -15.99
CA LYS A 328 2.85 2.90 -16.87
C LYS A 328 2.00 4.14 -17.13
N VAL A 329 1.85 5.02 -16.14
CA VAL A 329 1.17 6.31 -16.33
C VAL A 329 1.96 7.19 -17.30
N LYS A 330 3.30 7.17 -17.23
CA LYS A 330 4.17 7.85 -18.19
C LYS A 330 3.91 7.38 -19.62
N ASP A 331 3.87 6.06 -19.85
CA ASP A 331 3.57 5.49 -21.16
C ASP A 331 2.23 5.99 -21.70
N ILE A 332 1.18 5.99 -20.87
CA ILE A 332 -0.17 6.45 -21.26
C ILE A 332 -0.17 7.93 -21.65
N TYR A 333 0.49 8.79 -20.86
CA TYR A 333 0.53 10.23 -21.14
C TYR A 333 1.26 10.55 -22.43
N LYS A 334 2.35 9.84 -22.72
CA LYS A 334 3.09 9.97 -23.99
C LYS A 334 2.16 9.78 -25.20
N TYR A 335 1.36 8.72 -25.19
CA TYR A 335 0.42 8.46 -26.29
C TYR A 335 -0.75 9.45 -26.32
N LEU A 336 -1.17 9.95 -25.16
CA LEU A 336 -2.22 10.96 -25.07
C LEU A 336 -1.76 12.32 -25.63
N GLU A 337 -0.52 12.74 -25.37
CA GLU A 337 0.07 13.95 -25.97
C GLU A 337 0.21 13.83 -27.49
N ILE A 338 0.69 12.69 -27.98
CA ILE A 338 0.71 12.41 -29.42
C ILE A 338 -0.72 12.52 -29.97
N ALA A 339 -1.71 11.90 -29.32
CA ALA A 339 -3.09 11.96 -29.78
C ALA A 339 -3.66 13.38 -29.79
N LYS A 340 -3.32 14.24 -28.82
CA LYS A 340 -3.74 15.65 -28.78
C LYS A 340 -3.29 16.43 -30.02
N GLU A 341 -2.10 16.16 -30.57
CA GLU A 341 -1.59 16.81 -31.78
C GLU A 341 -2.47 16.53 -33.01
N TYR A 342 -3.12 15.36 -33.05
CA TYR A 342 -3.99 14.94 -34.16
C TYR A 342 -5.49 15.13 -33.87
N MET A 343 -5.87 15.57 -32.66
CA MET A 343 -7.26 15.90 -32.35
C MET A 343 -7.61 17.28 -32.91
N PRO A 344 -8.87 17.50 -33.37
CA PRO A 344 -9.29 18.81 -33.86
C PRO A 344 -9.03 19.87 -32.76
N PRO A 345 -8.38 21.00 -33.09
CA PRO A 345 -8.17 22.05 -32.10
C PRO A 345 -9.51 22.55 -31.58
N LYS A 346 -9.60 22.89 -30.29
CA LYS A 346 -10.72 23.68 -29.80
C LYS A 346 -10.85 24.88 -30.72
N LYS A 347 -12.05 25.11 -31.28
CA LYS A 347 -12.41 26.41 -31.84
C LYS A 347 -12.37 27.38 -30.66
N THR A 348 -11.20 27.91 -30.34
CA THR A 348 -11.05 28.97 -29.36
C THR A 348 -11.94 30.11 -29.82
N GLU A 349 -12.82 30.55 -28.94
CA GLU A 349 -13.41 31.87 -29.08
C GLU A 349 -12.25 32.83 -29.31
N LYS A 350 -12.21 33.42 -30.52
CA LYS A 350 -11.47 34.66 -30.68
C LYS A 350 -12.03 35.55 -29.59
N LYS A 351 -11.21 35.93 -28.61
CA LYS A 351 -11.49 37.12 -27.80
C LYS A 351 -11.63 38.25 -28.83
N GLU A 352 -12.86 38.55 -29.20
CA GLU A 352 -13.18 39.78 -29.92
C GLU A 352 -12.88 40.89 -28.92
N GLY A 353 -11.60 41.31 -28.88
CA GLY A 353 -11.28 42.61 -28.35
C GLY A 353 -12.14 43.61 -29.11
N LEU A 354 -12.88 44.43 -28.36
CA LEU A 354 -13.67 45.55 -28.86
C LEU A 354 -12.73 46.61 -29.43
N VAL A 355 -12.02 46.29 -30.51
CA VAL A 355 -11.35 47.27 -31.35
C VAL A 355 -12.41 47.75 -32.33
N PRO A 356 -12.84 49.02 -32.30
CA PRO A 356 -13.76 49.53 -33.30
C PRO A 356 -13.16 49.30 -34.70
N LYS A 357 -13.84 48.47 -35.50
CA LYS A 357 -13.37 48.08 -36.83
C LYS A 357 -13.23 49.32 -37.71
N LYS A 358 -12.18 49.36 -38.54
CA LYS A 358 -12.00 50.46 -39.52
C LYS A 358 -13.26 50.57 -40.39
N ARG A 359 -13.74 51.80 -40.56
CA ARG A 359 -14.92 52.13 -41.39
C ARG A 359 -14.63 51.68 -42.84
N GLY A 360 -15.49 50.83 -43.41
CA GLY A 360 -15.36 50.33 -44.79
C GLY A 360 -15.07 48.83 -44.93
N GLU A 361 -14.72 48.12 -43.85
CA GLU A 361 -14.63 46.66 -43.90
C GLU A 361 -16.04 46.03 -43.80
N GLY A 362 -16.43 45.28 -44.83
CA GLY A 362 -17.69 44.52 -44.84
C GLY A 362 -17.79 43.49 -43.71
N LYS A 363 -19.01 43.09 -43.36
CA LYS A 363 -19.26 42.02 -42.37
C LYS A 363 -19.37 40.67 -43.07
N ASN A 364 -18.49 39.74 -42.72
CA ASN A 364 -18.65 38.34 -43.09
C ASN A 364 -19.66 37.69 -42.14
N TYR A 365 -20.86 37.41 -42.65
CA TYR A 365 -21.85 36.59 -41.95
C TYR A 365 -21.63 35.13 -42.28
N LYS A 366 -21.36 34.31 -41.27
CA LYS A 366 -21.24 32.87 -41.44
C LYS A 366 -22.64 32.25 -41.33
N PHE A 367 -23.22 31.86 -42.45
CA PHE A 367 -24.47 31.12 -42.46
C PHE A 367 -24.25 29.71 -41.89
N THR A 368 -25.05 29.32 -40.90
CA THR A 368 -25.01 27.97 -40.34
C THR A 368 -25.56 26.99 -41.36
N VAL A 369 -24.68 26.17 -41.95
CA VAL A 369 -25.08 25.08 -42.84
C VAL A 369 -25.85 24.07 -41.98
N LYS A 370 -27.17 23.94 -42.17
CA LYS A 370 -28.00 22.97 -41.44
C LYS A 370 -27.94 21.56 -42.05
N ASN A 371 -27.80 21.49 -43.38
CA ASN A 371 -27.70 20.25 -44.14
C ASN A 371 -26.40 20.25 -44.96
N GLY A 372 -25.45 19.38 -44.61
CA GLY A 372 -24.15 19.32 -45.27
C GLY A 372 -23.22 18.29 -44.62
N TYR A 373 -21.94 18.31 -45.01
CA TYR A 373 -20.92 17.45 -44.42
C TYR A 373 -19.80 18.26 -43.76
N PRO A 374 -19.20 17.75 -42.68
CA PRO A 374 -17.89 18.21 -42.21
C PRO A 374 -16.84 18.10 -43.32
N LEU A 375 -15.72 18.83 -43.18
CA LEU A 375 -14.59 18.72 -44.11
C LEU A 375 -14.07 17.28 -44.19
N PHE A 376 -14.00 16.60 -43.05
CA PHE A 376 -13.67 15.19 -42.94
C PHE A 376 -14.69 14.47 -42.05
N TRP A 377 -15.19 13.34 -42.51
CA TRP A 377 -16.03 12.44 -41.70
C TRP A 377 -15.87 10.99 -42.13
N MET A 378 -15.31 10.17 -41.25
CA MET A 378 -15.32 8.72 -41.37
C MET A 378 -16.48 8.16 -40.54
N LYS A 379 -17.50 7.63 -41.22
CA LYS A 379 -18.71 7.09 -40.58
C LYS A 379 -18.40 5.81 -39.84
N GLU A 380 -17.77 4.85 -40.53
CA GLU A 380 -17.39 3.57 -39.98
C GLU A 380 -15.98 3.17 -40.44
N GLY A 381 -15.15 2.78 -39.48
CA GLY A 381 -13.82 2.21 -39.66
C GLY A 381 -13.76 0.81 -39.04
N ARG A 382 -13.13 -0.17 -39.70
CA ARG A 382 -12.90 -1.50 -39.14
C ARG A 382 -11.42 -1.86 -39.17
N ILE A 383 -10.95 -2.52 -38.13
CA ILE A 383 -9.57 -2.99 -38.01
C ILE A 383 -9.62 -4.45 -37.60
N SER A 384 -8.92 -5.35 -38.28
CA SER A 384 -8.83 -6.74 -37.83
C SER A 384 -7.44 -7.32 -37.94
N SER A 385 -7.16 -8.30 -37.08
CA SER A 385 -5.98 -9.16 -37.12
C SER A 385 -6.41 -10.59 -36.87
N LYS A 386 -5.60 -11.55 -37.33
CA LYS A 386 -5.79 -12.97 -37.04
C LYS A 386 -4.53 -13.55 -36.43
N SER A 387 -4.71 -14.53 -35.57
CA SER A 387 -3.64 -15.39 -35.08
C SER A 387 -2.91 -16.04 -36.26
N GLY A 388 -1.58 -15.96 -36.28
CA GLY A 388 -0.73 -16.38 -37.40
C GLY A 388 0.63 -16.90 -36.94
N ALA A 389 1.62 -16.95 -37.85
CA ALA A 389 2.94 -17.52 -37.57
C ALA A 389 3.77 -16.70 -36.55
N SER A 390 3.55 -15.38 -36.48
CA SER A 390 4.24 -14.47 -35.56
C SER A 390 3.82 -14.70 -34.09
N GLU A 391 4.76 -14.52 -33.16
CA GLU A 391 4.49 -14.52 -31.72
C GLU A 391 3.59 -13.35 -31.28
N PHE A 392 3.59 -12.26 -32.04
CA PHE A 392 2.80 -11.05 -31.78
C PHE A 392 1.45 -11.02 -32.49
N SER A 393 1.06 -12.11 -33.14
CA SER A 393 -0.23 -12.21 -33.82
C SER A 393 -1.35 -12.62 -32.85
N GLY A 394 -2.55 -12.08 -33.09
CA GLY A 394 -3.74 -12.37 -32.30
C GLY A 394 -5.01 -12.09 -33.08
N ASP A 395 -6.12 -12.66 -32.63
CA ASP A 395 -7.44 -12.42 -33.20
C ASP A 395 -7.97 -11.11 -32.63
N LEU A 396 -8.10 -10.10 -33.47
CA LEU A 396 -8.50 -8.75 -33.06
C LEU A 396 -9.59 -8.24 -34.00
N ASP A 397 -10.60 -7.61 -33.43
CA ASP A 397 -11.69 -6.93 -34.12
C ASP A 397 -11.88 -5.56 -33.50
N GLY A 398 -11.72 -4.53 -34.32
CA GLY A 398 -11.83 -3.13 -33.96
C GLY A 398 -12.86 -2.43 -34.82
N LYS A 399 -13.66 -1.56 -34.20
CA LYS A 399 -14.62 -0.69 -34.87
C LYS A 399 -14.42 0.75 -34.42
N ILE A 400 -14.43 1.66 -35.38
CA ILE A 400 -14.31 3.10 -35.20
C ILE A 400 -15.56 3.74 -35.82
N ILE A 401 -16.20 4.66 -35.12
CA ILE A 401 -17.44 5.30 -35.57
C ILE A 401 -17.29 6.81 -35.45
N ASP A 402 -17.77 7.53 -36.47
CA ASP A 402 -18.00 8.98 -36.45
C ASP A 402 -16.75 9.84 -36.14
N VAL A 403 -15.59 9.49 -36.69
CA VAL A 403 -14.40 10.36 -36.60
C VAL A 403 -14.57 11.53 -37.56
N THR A 404 -14.60 12.75 -37.04
CA THR A 404 -14.90 13.94 -37.85
C THR A 404 -14.08 15.16 -37.44
N SER A 405 -13.89 16.07 -38.40
CA SER A 405 -13.31 17.40 -38.17
C SER A 405 -14.26 18.39 -37.50
N ASP A 406 -15.58 18.12 -37.46
CA ASP A 406 -16.57 19.01 -36.83
C ASP A 406 -17.59 18.22 -35.99
N PRO A 407 -17.19 17.75 -34.79
CA PRO A 407 -18.05 16.91 -33.93
C PRO A 407 -19.31 17.64 -33.44
N VAL A 408 -19.25 18.97 -33.25
CA VAL A 408 -20.41 19.79 -32.87
C VAL A 408 -21.47 19.78 -33.96
N PHE A 409 -21.07 19.84 -35.24
CA PHE A 409 -21.99 19.73 -36.37
C PHE A 409 -22.71 18.36 -36.41
N LEU A 410 -21.99 17.29 -36.08
CA LEU A 410 -22.53 15.93 -36.12
C LEU A 410 -23.46 15.61 -34.93
N GLY A 411 -23.24 16.25 -33.78
CA GLY A 411 -24.01 16.02 -32.55
C GLY A 411 -23.80 14.62 -31.94
N ARG A 412 -22.80 13.87 -32.41
CA ARG A 412 -22.46 12.52 -31.93
C ARG A 412 -20.95 12.41 -31.65
N PRO A 413 -20.54 11.69 -30.60
CA PRO A 413 -19.13 11.49 -30.27
C PRO A 413 -18.49 10.44 -31.20
N ALA A 414 -17.16 10.50 -31.34
CA ALA A 414 -16.43 9.42 -31.97
C ALA A 414 -16.29 8.24 -31.00
N VAL A 415 -16.55 7.02 -31.47
CA VAL A 415 -16.51 5.81 -30.64
C VAL A 415 -15.54 4.80 -31.23
N ILE A 416 -14.62 4.30 -30.42
CA ILE A 416 -13.65 3.28 -30.79
C ILE A 416 -13.88 2.07 -29.89
N THR A 417 -14.08 0.89 -30.47
CA THR A 417 -14.17 -0.39 -29.74
C THR A 417 -13.14 -1.35 -30.28
N LEU A 418 -12.52 -2.13 -29.41
CA LEU A 418 -11.51 -3.12 -29.74
C LEU A 418 -11.74 -4.38 -28.91
N LYS A 419 -11.77 -5.55 -29.53
CA LYS A 419 -11.81 -6.84 -28.86
C LYS A 419 -10.74 -7.74 -29.41
N GLY A 420 -10.16 -8.62 -28.59
CA GLY A 420 -9.24 -9.60 -29.10
C GLY A 420 -8.63 -10.58 -28.11
N ASN A 421 -7.89 -11.53 -28.67
CA ASN A 421 -7.15 -12.58 -27.97
C ASN A 421 -5.79 -12.76 -28.63
N PHE A 422 -4.75 -13.04 -27.83
CA PHE A 422 -3.40 -13.35 -28.31
C PHE A 422 -2.98 -14.71 -27.75
N PRO A 423 -3.38 -15.83 -28.38
CA PRO A 423 -3.19 -17.18 -27.83
C PRO A 423 -1.73 -17.53 -27.56
N LYS A 424 -0.80 -17.16 -28.45
CA LYS A 424 0.64 -17.40 -28.29
C LYS A 424 1.24 -16.71 -27.07
N GLN A 425 0.77 -15.50 -26.78
CA GLN A 425 1.13 -14.73 -25.60
C GLN A 425 0.30 -15.12 -24.36
N LYS A 426 -0.64 -16.06 -24.51
CA LYS A 426 -1.59 -16.50 -23.49
C LYS A 426 -2.43 -15.34 -22.91
N ILE A 427 -2.70 -14.32 -23.73
CA ILE A 427 -3.56 -13.18 -23.39
C ILE A 427 -4.95 -13.42 -23.97
N SER A 428 -6.00 -13.23 -23.18
CA SER A 428 -7.38 -13.39 -23.62
C SER A 428 -8.32 -12.36 -23.02
N GLY A 429 -9.45 -12.14 -23.70
CA GLY A 429 -10.50 -11.23 -23.28
C GLY A 429 -10.08 -9.78 -23.26
N VAL A 430 -9.26 -9.34 -24.24
CA VAL A 430 -8.99 -7.92 -24.46
C VAL A 430 -10.27 -7.29 -24.95
N ASP A 431 -10.72 -6.22 -24.28
CA ASP A 431 -11.92 -5.48 -24.62
C ASP A 431 -11.72 -4.02 -24.20
N ALA A 432 -11.71 -3.10 -25.16
CA ALA A 432 -11.52 -1.68 -24.93
C ALA A 432 -12.57 -0.86 -25.69
N LYS A 433 -13.05 0.19 -25.03
CA LYS A 433 -13.97 1.18 -25.58
C LYS A 433 -13.48 2.57 -25.23
N ALA A 434 -13.21 3.40 -26.23
CA ALA A 434 -12.96 4.81 -26.08
C ALA A 434 -14.10 5.63 -26.69
N ILE A 435 -14.49 6.71 -26.00
CA ILE A 435 -15.48 7.68 -26.48
C ILE A 435 -14.79 9.04 -26.42
N LEU A 436 -14.75 9.74 -27.55
CA LEU A 436 -14.21 11.08 -27.67
C LEU A 436 -15.37 12.03 -27.94
N ASP A 437 -15.94 12.60 -26.88
CA ASP A 437 -17.06 13.52 -26.96
C ASP A 437 -16.56 14.97 -26.98
N HIS A 438 -16.48 15.52 -28.18
CA HIS A 438 -16.14 16.92 -28.45
C HIS A 438 -17.37 17.67 -28.99
N THR A 439 -18.59 17.20 -28.68
CA THR A 439 -19.84 17.82 -29.16
C THR A 439 -20.24 19.06 -28.35
N LYS A 440 -19.63 19.25 -27.18
CA LYS A 440 -19.88 20.35 -26.23
C LYS A 440 -18.61 21.18 -25.98
N ASP A 441 -18.76 22.36 -25.37
CA ASP A 441 -17.65 23.28 -25.06
C ASP A 441 -16.59 22.67 -24.12
N ILE A 442 -17.04 21.83 -23.19
CA ILE A 442 -16.19 21.04 -22.31
C ILE A 442 -16.14 19.62 -22.89
N PRO A 443 -15.03 19.22 -23.54
CA PRO A 443 -14.90 17.88 -24.09
C PRO A 443 -14.79 16.87 -22.95
N VAL A 444 -15.43 15.71 -23.17
CA VAL A 444 -15.36 14.55 -22.26
C VAL A 444 -14.81 13.38 -23.04
N GLN A 445 -13.78 12.74 -22.51
CA GLN A 445 -13.16 11.57 -23.12
C GLN A 445 -13.19 10.44 -22.11
N THR A 446 -13.70 9.28 -22.49
CA THR A 446 -13.76 8.11 -21.62
C THR A 446 -13.03 6.94 -22.26
N LEU A 447 -12.25 6.20 -21.49
CA LEU A 447 -11.62 4.95 -21.87
C LEU A 447 -11.97 3.88 -20.84
N SER A 448 -12.65 2.83 -21.29
CA SER A 448 -12.84 1.60 -20.52
C SER A 448 -12.10 0.47 -21.20
N ALA A 449 -11.13 -0.14 -20.53
CA ALA A 449 -10.38 -1.27 -21.06
C ALA A 449 -10.32 -2.40 -20.03
N ARG A 450 -10.37 -3.64 -20.50
CA ARG A 450 -10.17 -4.83 -19.69
C ARG A 450 -9.38 -5.89 -20.44
N VAL A 451 -8.69 -6.73 -19.66
CA VAL A 451 -8.06 -7.97 -20.12
C VAL A 451 -8.41 -9.03 -19.10
N ASP A 452 -9.07 -10.10 -19.53
CA ASP A 452 -9.58 -11.14 -18.61
C ASP A 452 -8.48 -12.05 -18.09
N SER A 453 -7.44 -12.32 -18.89
CA SER A 453 -6.29 -13.10 -18.48
C SER A 453 -5.05 -12.76 -19.28
N PHE A 454 -3.92 -12.57 -18.61
CA PHE A 454 -2.57 -12.49 -19.18
C PHE A 454 -1.53 -13.10 -18.23
N PRO A 455 -0.43 -13.68 -18.75
CA PRO A 455 0.63 -14.21 -17.90
C PRO A 455 1.49 -13.10 -17.31
N VAL A 456 1.97 -13.29 -16.09
CA VAL A 456 2.91 -12.40 -15.41
C VAL A 456 4.08 -13.23 -14.92
N ALA A 457 5.21 -13.16 -15.63
CA ALA A 457 6.41 -13.93 -15.29
C ALA A 457 7.58 -13.01 -14.92
N GLY A 458 8.39 -13.44 -13.95
CA GLY A 458 9.67 -12.80 -13.58
C GLY A 458 9.55 -11.34 -13.11
N ARG A 459 8.47 -10.97 -12.42
CA ARG A 459 8.26 -9.60 -11.95
C ARG A 459 8.82 -9.38 -10.56
N THR A 460 9.98 -8.76 -10.49
CA THR A 460 10.57 -8.29 -9.22
C THR A 460 9.73 -7.16 -8.64
N LEU A 461 9.27 -7.33 -7.40
CA LEU A 461 8.51 -6.33 -6.64
C LEU A 461 9.39 -5.56 -5.64
N SER A 462 10.46 -6.20 -5.15
CA SER A 462 11.47 -5.56 -4.33
C SER A 462 12.84 -6.20 -4.56
N LYS A 463 13.86 -5.36 -4.61
CA LYS A 463 15.26 -5.78 -4.75
C LYS A 463 16.12 -4.90 -3.86
N SER A 464 16.46 -5.40 -2.68
CA SER A 464 17.46 -4.81 -1.82
C SER A 464 18.61 -5.79 -1.62
N GLU A 465 19.72 -5.32 -1.05
CA GLU A 465 20.83 -6.21 -0.69
C GLU A 465 20.43 -7.30 0.30
N LYS A 466 19.39 -7.07 1.12
CA LYS A 466 18.96 -8.00 2.18
C LYS A 466 17.89 -8.98 1.70
N VAL A 467 16.97 -8.54 0.83
CA VAL A 467 15.81 -9.32 0.37
C VAL A 467 15.52 -9.08 -1.12
N LYS A 468 15.31 -10.16 -1.85
CA LYS A 468 14.70 -10.17 -3.19
C LYS A 468 13.31 -10.78 -3.08
N PHE A 469 12.31 -10.04 -3.59
CA PHE A 469 10.93 -10.50 -3.64
C PHE A 469 10.35 -10.31 -5.03
N ALA A 470 9.89 -11.39 -5.64
CA ALA A 470 9.37 -11.39 -7.00
C ALA A 470 8.15 -12.30 -7.17
N ILE A 471 7.35 -12.00 -8.19
CA ILE A 471 6.37 -12.89 -8.76
C ILE A 471 7.09 -13.69 -9.85
N LYS A 472 7.32 -14.98 -9.60
CA LYS A 472 7.94 -15.88 -10.56
C LYS A 472 7.00 -16.16 -11.73
N ASP A 473 5.76 -16.50 -11.43
CA ASP A 473 4.69 -16.73 -12.39
C ASP A 473 3.32 -16.40 -11.77
N ALA A 474 2.37 -15.94 -12.58
CA ALA A 474 0.99 -15.68 -12.17
C ALA A 474 0.08 -15.50 -13.39
N ARG A 475 -1.23 -15.65 -13.16
CA ARG A 475 -2.26 -15.18 -14.09
C ARG A 475 -2.88 -13.90 -13.56
N ALA A 476 -2.91 -12.86 -14.38
CA ALA A 476 -3.48 -11.58 -14.01
C ALA A 476 -4.65 -11.19 -14.92
N ALA A 477 -5.55 -10.39 -14.38
CA ALA A 477 -6.63 -9.70 -15.08
C ALA A 477 -6.53 -8.21 -14.77
N ALA A 478 -6.83 -7.35 -15.74
CA ALA A 478 -6.75 -5.90 -15.60
C ALA A 478 -8.06 -5.25 -16.01
N LYS A 479 -8.45 -4.20 -15.29
CA LYS A 479 -9.56 -3.32 -15.64
C LYS A 479 -9.15 -1.87 -15.44
N LEU A 480 -9.22 -1.08 -16.49
CA LEU A 480 -8.92 0.34 -16.54
C LEU A 480 -10.20 1.09 -16.88
N ASN A 481 -10.51 2.12 -16.10
CA ASN A 481 -11.44 3.16 -16.47
C ASN A 481 -10.73 4.50 -16.34
N ALA A 482 -10.76 5.31 -17.40
CA ALA A 482 -10.24 6.66 -17.39
C ALA A 482 -11.28 7.62 -17.95
N GLU A 483 -11.37 8.81 -17.36
CA GLU A 483 -12.19 9.91 -17.81
C GLU A 483 -11.34 11.19 -17.82
N VAL A 484 -11.44 11.97 -18.89
CA VAL A 484 -10.86 13.30 -19.01
C VAL A 484 -11.98 14.28 -19.33
N LYS A 485 -12.24 15.21 -18.41
CA LYS A 485 -13.25 16.26 -18.56
C LYS A 485 -12.55 17.62 -18.56
N GLY A 486 -12.37 18.19 -19.76
CA GLY A 486 -11.54 19.39 -19.92
C GLY A 486 -10.08 19.14 -19.52
N LYS A 487 -9.65 19.67 -18.37
CA LYS A 487 -8.30 19.46 -17.81
C LYS A 487 -8.26 18.45 -16.66
N GLU A 488 -9.42 18.09 -16.12
CA GLU A 488 -9.54 17.13 -15.03
C GLU A 488 -9.45 15.71 -15.56
N VAL A 489 -8.74 14.88 -14.83
CA VAL A 489 -8.43 13.49 -15.15
C VAL A 489 -8.86 12.63 -13.98
N ASN A 490 -9.50 11.50 -14.27
CA ASN A 490 -9.79 10.47 -13.28
C ASN A 490 -9.45 9.11 -13.88
N ILE A 491 -8.56 8.37 -13.23
CA ILE A 491 -8.07 7.06 -13.67
C ILE A 491 -8.26 6.07 -12.53
N ASN A 492 -8.88 4.94 -12.84
CA ASN A 492 -9.04 3.80 -11.93
C ASN A 492 -8.53 2.54 -12.63
N LEU A 493 -7.45 1.97 -12.10
CA LEU A 493 -6.85 0.73 -12.56
C LEU A 493 -6.95 -0.34 -11.48
N VAL A 494 -7.49 -1.50 -11.83
CA VAL A 494 -7.59 -2.66 -10.95
C VAL A 494 -6.93 -3.85 -11.61
N ASN A 495 -5.89 -4.38 -10.98
CA ASN A 495 -5.23 -5.61 -11.39
C ASN A 495 -5.52 -6.70 -10.37
N THR A 496 -5.93 -7.87 -10.83
CA THR A 496 -6.20 -9.04 -10.00
C THR A 496 -5.27 -10.17 -10.41
N PHE A 497 -4.52 -10.70 -9.47
CA PHE A 497 -3.56 -11.78 -9.68
C PHE A 497 -4.10 -13.07 -9.04
N LYS A 498 -3.93 -14.19 -9.72
CA LYS A 498 -4.35 -15.54 -9.33
C LYS A 498 -3.23 -16.52 -9.62
N SER A 499 -3.23 -17.64 -8.88
CA SER A 499 -2.24 -18.71 -9.01
C SER A 499 -0.81 -18.18 -8.96
N VAL A 500 -0.54 -17.32 -7.97
CA VAL A 500 0.72 -16.59 -7.86
C VAL A 500 1.80 -17.51 -7.28
N ALA A 501 2.87 -17.71 -8.04
CA ALA A 501 4.10 -18.32 -7.57
C ALA A 501 5.09 -17.22 -7.20
N TYR A 502 5.50 -17.18 -5.93
CA TYR A 502 6.46 -16.22 -5.44
C TYR A 502 7.89 -16.76 -5.50
N GLU A 503 8.85 -15.86 -5.70
CA GLU A 503 10.27 -16.10 -5.49
C GLU A 503 10.73 -15.19 -4.36
N VAL A 504 11.12 -15.80 -3.25
CA VAL A 504 11.62 -15.13 -2.05
C VAL A 504 13.06 -15.55 -1.81
N ASP A 505 13.94 -14.58 -1.75
CA ASP A 505 15.32 -14.81 -1.34
C ASP A 505 15.76 -13.75 -0.33
N ALA A 506 16.50 -14.16 0.70
CA ALA A 506 16.98 -13.26 1.74
C ALA A 506 18.30 -13.78 2.31
N LYS A 507 19.20 -12.85 2.70
CA LYS A 507 20.48 -13.19 3.34
C LYS A 507 20.28 -13.92 4.68
N ASN A 508 19.25 -13.53 5.44
CA ASN A 508 18.90 -14.16 6.71
C ASN A 508 17.86 -15.29 6.48
N LYS A 509 18.15 -16.50 6.97
CA LYS A 509 17.29 -17.69 6.82
C LYS A 509 15.91 -17.51 7.46
N VAL A 510 15.84 -16.89 8.65
CA VAL A 510 14.57 -16.61 9.34
C VAL A 510 13.70 -15.67 8.53
N VAL A 511 14.30 -14.63 7.95
CA VAL A 511 13.59 -13.68 7.06
C VAL A 511 13.04 -14.41 5.84
N LYS A 512 13.88 -15.25 5.20
CA LYS A 512 13.49 -16.03 4.01
C LYS A 512 12.31 -16.95 4.32
N GLU A 513 12.40 -17.75 5.39
CA GLU A 513 11.36 -18.69 5.79
C GLU A 513 10.07 -17.96 6.18
N THR A 514 10.16 -16.87 6.94
CA THR A 514 9.01 -16.07 7.38
C THR A 514 8.26 -15.50 6.17
N LEU A 515 8.97 -14.81 5.27
CA LEU A 515 8.36 -14.23 4.08
C LEU A 515 7.78 -15.31 3.16
N THR A 516 8.49 -16.43 2.97
CA THR A 516 8.01 -17.58 2.17
C THR A 516 6.71 -18.15 2.74
N ASN A 517 6.65 -18.38 4.05
CA ASN A 517 5.45 -18.92 4.70
C ASN A 517 4.26 -17.97 4.59
N VAL A 518 4.48 -16.66 4.75
CA VAL A 518 3.41 -15.66 4.62
C VAL A 518 2.87 -15.64 3.19
N VAL A 519 3.73 -15.61 2.17
CA VAL A 519 3.28 -15.48 0.78
C VAL A 519 2.69 -16.76 0.20
N ASN A 520 3.08 -17.93 0.72
CA ASN A 520 2.43 -19.20 0.38
C ASN A 520 0.94 -19.21 0.78
N GLY A 521 0.55 -18.41 1.78
CA GLY A 521 -0.85 -18.19 2.15
C GLY A 521 -1.61 -17.22 1.24
N ILE A 522 -0.97 -16.63 0.23
CA ILE A 522 -1.51 -15.56 -0.63
C ILE A 522 -1.54 -15.99 -2.11
N PRO A 523 -2.35 -16.99 -2.50
CA PRO A 523 -2.40 -17.46 -3.90
C PRO A 523 -3.09 -16.47 -4.86
N ARG A 524 -3.74 -15.44 -4.31
CA ARG A 524 -4.48 -14.40 -5.05
C ARG A 524 -4.35 -13.05 -4.35
N PHE A 525 -4.20 -11.98 -5.11
CA PHE A 525 -4.22 -10.63 -4.56
C PHE A 525 -4.70 -9.61 -5.60
N GLN A 526 -5.04 -8.41 -5.13
CA GLN A 526 -5.51 -7.32 -5.98
C GLN A 526 -4.68 -6.05 -5.71
N VAL A 527 -4.37 -5.33 -6.78
CA VAL A 527 -3.74 -4.01 -6.75
C VAL A 527 -4.71 -3.01 -7.38
N LYS A 528 -5.09 -1.99 -6.63
CA LYS A 528 -5.92 -0.88 -7.11
C LYS A 528 -5.07 0.39 -7.12
N ALA A 529 -4.97 1.02 -8.28
CA ALA A 529 -4.34 2.31 -8.44
C ALA A 529 -5.38 3.33 -8.91
N ARG A 530 -5.35 4.50 -8.31
CA ARG A 530 -6.23 5.63 -8.66
C ARG A 530 -5.38 6.87 -8.89
N ALA A 531 -5.79 7.68 -9.84
CA ALA A 531 -5.24 9.00 -10.04
C ALA A 531 -6.36 9.99 -10.37
N SER A 532 -6.31 11.19 -9.78
CA SER A 532 -7.30 12.24 -9.97
C SER A 532 -6.68 13.63 -9.91
N GLY A 533 -7.22 14.59 -10.66
CA GLY A 533 -6.79 15.98 -10.67
C GLY A 533 -6.39 16.43 -12.07
N THR A 534 -5.48 17.40 -12.15
CA THR A 534 -4.97 17.88 -13.45
C THR A 534 -3.69 17.15 -13.83
N TRP A 535 -3.34 17.13 -15.12
CA TRP A 535 -2.08 16.53 -15.58
C TRP A 535 -0.82 17.13 -14.94
N GLU A 536 -0.87 18.41 -14.54
CA GLU A 536 0.23 19.11 -13.85
C GLU A 536 0.29 18.79 -12.35
N LYS A 537 -0.85 18.41 -11.75
CA LYS A 537 -1.00 18.12 -10.32
C LYS A 537 -1.90 16.90 -10.15
N LEU A 538 -1.34 15.73 -10.45
CA LEU A 538 -2.05 14.46 -10.37
C LEU A 538 -1.94 13.89 -8.95
N ASN A 539 -3.03 13.85 -8.20
CA ASN A 539 -3.06 13.13 -6.94
C ASN A 539 -3.24 11.63 -7.23
N TRP A 540 -2.36 10.79 -6.72
CA TRP A 540 -2.39 9.35 -6.97
C TRP A 540 -2.39 8.54 -5.67
N GLY A 541 -3.03 7.37 -5.73
CA GLY A 541 -3.11 6.46 -4.60
C GLY A 541 -3.07 5.02 -5.07
N ILE A 542 -2.31 4.19 -4.35
CA ILE A 542 -2.20 2.75 -4.62
C ILE A 542 -2.52 1.96 -3.36
N SER A 543 -3.28 0.88 -3.53
CA SER A 543 -3.64 -0.05 -2.47
C SER A 543 -3.49 -1.47 -2.97
N SER A 544 -2.93 -2.36 -2.14
CA SER A 544 -2.69 -3.74 -2.50
C SER A 544 -3.12 -4.67 -1.38
N SER A 545 -3.91 -5.70 -1.71
CA SER A 545 -4.22 -6.75 -0.73
C SER A 545 -2.99 -7.59 -0.40
N LEU A 546 -2.03 -7.72 -1.33
CA LEU A 546 -0.74 -8.36 -1.06
C LEU A 546 0.04 -7.57 -0.02
N GLY A 547 0.10 -6.23 -0.16
CA GLY A 547 0.79 -5.39 0.80
C GLY A 547 0.18 -5.49 2.20
N LYS A 548 -1.16 -5.47 2.30
CA LYS A 548 -1.87 -5.69 3.55
C LYS A 548 -1.60 -7.07 4.16
N GLN A 549 -1.76 -8.14 3.38
CA GLN A 549 -1.60 -9.52 3.88
C GLN A 549 -0.15 -9.84 4.24
N LEU A 550 0.84 -9.29 3.52
CA LEU A 550 2.24 -9.35 3.89
C LEU A 550 2.50 -8.65 5.22
N ALA A 551 2.02 -7.42 5.38
CA ALA A 551 2.19 -6.65 6.62
C ALA A 551 1.53 -7.38 7.82
N ASP A 552 0.30 -7.85 7.67
CA ASP A 552 -0.43 -8.61 8.69
C ASP A 552 0.30 -9.93 9.03
N GLY A 553 0.78 -10.65 8.00
CA GLY A 553 1.51 -11.90 8.17
C GLY A 553 2.85 -11.71 8.87
N VAL A 554 3.63 -10.69 8.49
CA VAL A 554 4.89 -10.34 9.14
C VAL A 554 4.64 -9.90 10.58
N LYS A 555 3.66 -9.03 10.83
CA LYS A 555 3.29 -8.59 12.18
C LYS A 555 2.86 -9.77 13.07
N GLY A 556 2.12 -10.72 12.51
CA GLY A 556 1.75 -11.95 13.19
C GLY A 556 2.97 -12.81 13.58
N GLN A 557 3.94 -12.95 12.68
CA GLN A 557 5.16 -13.71 12.92
C GLN A 557 6.09 -13.02 13.94
N VAL A 558 6.24 -11.69 13.85
CA VAL A 558 6.96 -10.88 14.86
C VAL A 558 6.29 -11.03 16.22
N LYS A 559 4.96 -10.92 16.29
CA LYS A 559 4.21 -11.09 17.54
C LYS A 559 4.40 -12.49 18.12
N ALA A 560 4.31 -13.54 17.31
CA ALA A 560 4.53 -14.91 17.76
C ALA A 560 5.95 -15.12 18.31
N LYS A 561 6.97 -14.53 17.67
CA LYS A 561 8.35 -14.56 18.15
C LYS A 561 8.55 -13.78 19.45
N VAL A 562 7.89 -12.63 19.59
CA VAL A 562 7.89 -11.85 20.83
C VAL A 562 7.18 -12.60 21.96
N ASP A 563 6.05 -13.25 21.68
CA ASP A 563 5.33 -14.04 22.67
C ASP A 563 6.16 -15.27 23.10
N GLU A 564 6.83 -15.95 22.15
CA GLU A 564 7.80 -17.02 22.45
C GLU A 564 8.97 -16.51 23.32
N ALA A 565 9.47 -15.30 23.05
CA ALA A 565 10.52 -14.66 23.84
C ALA A 565 10.03 -14.28 25.25
N LYS A 566 8.80 -13.77 25.39
CA LYS A 566 8.17 -13.48 26.68
C LYS A 566 8.02 -14.73 27.52
N ASP A 567 7.57 -15.85 26.93
CA ASP A 567 7.44 -17.12 27.63
C ASP A 567 8.79 -17.65 28.11
N LYS A 568 9.83 -17.53 27.27
CA LYS A 568 11.21 -17.89 27.65
C LYS A 568 11.76 -16.99 28.75
N ALA A 569 11.55 -15.68 28.65
CA ALA A 569 11.94 -14.73 29.68
C ALA A 569 11.23 -15.03 31.01
N ARG A 570 9.94 -15.37 30.96
CA ARG A 570 9.16 -15.77 32.15
C ARG A 570 9.73 -17.00 32.81
N LYS A 571 9.99 -18.06 32.03
CA LYS A 571 10.63 -19.27 32.54
C LYS A 571 11.99 -18.99 33.17
N LEU A 572 12.81 -18.14 32.55
CA LEU A 572 14.12 -17.80 33.09
C LEU A 572 14.04 -16.99 34.40
N ILE A 573 13.08 -16.08 34.53
CA ILE A 573 12.83 -15.36 35.79
C ILE A 573 12.33 -16.34 36.85
N ASP A 574 11.34 -17.17 36.52
CA ASP A 574 10.78 -18.16 37.44
C ASP A 574 11.84 -19.16 37.92
N ASP A 575 12.70 -19.67 37.02
CA ASP A 575 13.79 -20.61 37.34
C ASP A 575 14.87 -19.98 38.23
N LYS A 576 15.16 -18.67 38.07
CA LYS A 576 16.22 -17.98 38.81
C LYS A 576 15.74 -17.39 40.13
N ILE A 577 14.53 -16.82 40.14
CA ILE A 577 13.95 -16.09 41.28
C ILE A 577 13.09 -17.01 42.14
N GLY A 578 12.36 -17.95 41.54
CA GLY A 578 11.45 -18.86 42.24
C GLY A 578 12.13 -19.65 43.38
N PRO A 579 13.25 -20.35 43.14
CA PRO A 579 13.97 -21.07 44.19
C PRO A 579 14.47 -20.15 45.31
N LYS A 580 15.03 -18.98 44.96
CA LYS A 580 15.55 -18.00 45.93
C LYS A 580 14.43 -17.41 46.78
N LYS A 581 13.28 -17.11 46.18
CA LYS A 581 12.09 -16.64 46.90
C LYS A 581 11.59 -17.72 47.86
N ALA A 582 11.50 -18.97 47.42
CA ALA A 582 11.06 -20.09 48.27
C ALA A 582 12.01 -20.31 49.46
N GLU A 583 13.32 -20.23 49.23
CA GLU A 583 14.33 -20.33 50.30
C GLU A 583 14.20 -19.18 51.30
N LEU A 584 14.06 -17.95 50.83
CA LEU A 584 13.85 -16.77 51.68
C LEU A 584 12.56 -16.89 52.50
N THR A 585 11.45 -17.31 51.90
CA THR A 585 10.18 -17.54 52.62
C THR A 585 10.35 -18.59 53.72
N LYS A 586 11.03 -19.70 53.42
CA LYS A 586 11.31 -20.75 54.40
C LYS A 586 12.14 -20.22 55.57
N LYS A 587 13.24 -19.50 55.29
CA LYS A 587 14.08 -18.89 56.34
C LYS A 587 13.28 -17.94 57.22
N PHE A 588 12.38 -17.15 56.63
CA PHE A 588 11.53 -16.23 57.38
C PHE A 588 10.48 -16.94 58.23
N ASP A 589 9.82 -17.97 57.71
CA ASP A 589 8.85 -18.74 58.49
C ASP A 589 9.53 -19.49 59.64
N ASP A 590 10.71 -20.08 59.40
CA ASP A 590 11.52 -20.72 60.43
C ASP A 590 11.92 -19.71 61.53
N LEU A 591 12.40 -18.53 61.13
CA LEU A 591 12.76 -17.47 62.08
C LEU A 591 11.55 -16.97 62.88
N LYS A 592 10.43 -16.69 62.20
CA LYS A 592 9.18 -16.26 62.82
C LYS A 592 8.71 -17.28 63.85
N ASN A 593 8.70 -18.56 63.52
CA ASN A 593 8.28 -19.63 64.41
C ASN A 593 9.23 -19.76 65.60
N LYS A 594 10.54 -19.74 65.35
CA LYS A 594 11.58 -19.81 66.39
C LYS A 594 11.45 -18.65 67.40
N MET A 595 11.34 -17.42 66.91
CA MET A 595 11.22 -16.24 67.78
C MET A 595 9.87 -16.18 68.49
N SER A 596 8.77 -16.56 67.83
CA SER A 596 7.45 -16.62 68.46
C SER A 596 7.38 -17.66 69.57
N ASN A 597 8.00 -18.83 69.37
CA ASN A 597 8.06 -19.89 70.37
C ASN A 597 8.93 -19.50 71.58
N LEU A 598 10.10 -18.91 71.33
CA LEU A 598 10.97 -18.40 72.39
C LEU A 598 10.27 -17.32 73.21
N LEU A 599 9.61 -16.38 72.54
CA LEU A 599 8.87 -15.31 73.19
C LEU A 599 7.69 -15.87 74.01
N LYS A 600 6.93 -16.83 73.48
CA LYS A 600 5.85 -17.49 74.20
C LYS A 600 6.33 -18.24 75.44
N SER A 601 7.47 -18.93 75.36
CA SER A 601 8.08 -19.57 76.53
C SER A 601 8.41 -18.54 77.63
N LYS A 602 8.88 -17.35 77.25
CA LYS A 602 9.13 -16.24 78.19
C LYS A 602 7.85 -15.62 78.72
N GLU A 603 6.79 -15.56 77.92
CA GLU A 603 5.44 -15.18 78.38
C GLU A 603 4.95 -16.09 79.49
N ASP A 604 5.07 -17.40 79.30
CA ASP A 604 4.60 -18.41 80.24
C ASP A 604 5.39 -18.33 81.56
N GLU A 605 6.70 -18.05 81.51
CA GLU A 605 7.53 -17.77 82.69
C GLU A 605 7.07 -16.52 83.45
N VAL A 606 6.86 -15.40 82.74
CA VAL A 606 6.41 -14.13 83.34
C VAL A 606 4.99 -14.27 83.92
N THR A 607 4.11 -14.99 83.23
CA THR A 607 2.72 -15.22 83.65
C THR A 607 2.67 -16.16 84.86
N SER A 608 3.49 -17.21 84.88
CA SER A 608 3.62 -18.12 86.02
C SER A 608 4.20 -17.43 87.26
N ALA A 609 5.18 -16.54 87.08
CA ALA A 609 5.73 -15.72 88.16
C ALA A 609 4.68 -14.72 88.70
N LYS A 610 3.90 -14.09 87.81
CA LYS A 610 2.76 -13.24 88.17
C LYS A 610 1.73 -14.03 89.00
N ASP A 611 1.30 -15.19 88.53
CA ASP A 611 0.30 -16.01 89.22
C ASP A 611 0.83 -16.54 90.57
N SER A 612 2.12 -16.85 90.66
CA SER A 612 2.80 -17.23 91.90
C SER A 612 2.90 -16.07 92.90
N ALA A 613 3.19 -14.85 92.44
CA ALA A 613 3.21 -13.66 93.29
C ALA A 613 1.81 -13.29 93.80
N VAL A 614 0.78 -13.38 92.93
CA VAL A 614 -0.63 -13.12 93.27
C VAL A 614 -1.18 -14.16 94.26
N SER A 615 -0.87 -15.44 94.05
CA SER A 615 -1.30 -16.53 94.95
C SER A 615 -0.62 -16.45 96.33
N SER A 616 0.66 -16.11 96.37
CA SER A 616 1.41 -15.88 97.61
C SER A 616 0.86 -14.71 98.43
N ALA A 617 0.47 -13.62 97.75
CA ALA A 617 -0.20 -12.49 98.40
C ALA A 617 -1.63 -12.81 98.89
N ALA A 618 -2.27 -13.85 98.34
CA ALA A 618 -3.65 -14.21 98.65
C ALA A 618 -3.82 -15.12 99.88
N GLY A 619 -2.76 -15.70 100.44
CA GLY A 619 -2.72 -16.47 101.70
C GLY A 619 -3.85 -17.51 101.85
N GLY A 620 -3.58 -18.78 101.56
CA GLY A 620 -4.52 -19.88 101.67
C GLY A 620 -5.04 -20.09 103.10
N GLN A 621 -6.25 -19.61 103.39
CA GLN A 621 -7.11 -20.11 104.46
C GLN A 621 -8.52 -19.52 104.26
N LYS A 622 -9.52 -20.41 104.23
CA LYS A 622 -10.96 -20.08 104.16
C LYS A 622 -11.42 -19.44 105.48
N ALA A 623 -12.34 -18.49 105.40
CA ALA A 623 -12.79 -17.67 106.51
C ALA A 623 -13.82 -18.37 107.39
N ALA A 624 -13.65 -18.28 108.71
CA ALA A 624 -14.71 -18.47 109.69
C ALA A 624 -14.48 -17.47 110.85
N THR A 625 -14.86 -16.18 110.66
CA THR A 625 -15.16 -15.16 111.70
C THR A 625 -15.23 -13.73 111.09
N PRO A 626 -15.90 -12.74 111.74
CA PRO A 626 -16.04 -11.35 111.26
C PRO A 626 -14.69 -10.60 111.04
N ARG A 627 -13.61 -11.02 111.71
CA ARG A 627 -12.23 -10.55 111.46
C ARG A 627 -11.67 -11.00 110.10
N GLY A 628 -12.32 -11.93 109.40
CA GLY A 628 -11.98 -12.38 108.05
C GLY A 628 -12.37 -11.39 106.94
N ALA A 629 -13.38 -10.54 107.16
CA ALA A 629 -13.88 -9.62 106.13
C ALA A 629 -12.88 -8.50 105.77
N VAL A 630 -12.09 -8.01 106.74
CA VAL A 630 -11.01 -7.03 106.50
C VAL A 630 -9.86 -7.68 105.73
N LYS A 631 -9.53 -8.94 106.04
CA LYS A 631 -8.57 -9.73 105.25
C LYS A 631 -9.09 -9.94 103.83
N GLN A 632 -10.38 -10.21 103.64
CA GLN A 632 -10.97 -10.44 102.33
C GLN A 632 -11.00 -9.16 101.48
N LYS A 633 -11.38 -8.01 102.05
CA LYS A 633 -11.29 -6.70 101.36
C LYS A 633 -9.85 -6.28 101.07
N ALA A 634 -8.89 -6.61 101.94
CA ALA A 634 -7.47 -6.39 101.66
C ALA A 634 -6.95 -7.31 100.56
N LYS A 635 -7.37 -8.59 100.55
CA LYS A 635 -7.09 -9.56 99.47
C LYS A 635 -7.68 -9.11 98.14
N GLU A 636 -8.92 -8.64 98.13
CA GLU A 636 -9.57 -8.07 96.95
C GLU A 636 -8.86 -6.82 96.47
N LYS A 637 -8.44 -5.92 97.36
CA LYS A 637 -7.65 -4.74 96.97
C LYS A 637 -6.26 -5.08 96.42
N VAL A 638 -5.60 -6.11 96.94
CA VAL A 638 -4.30 -6.59 96.41
C VAL A 638 -4.51 -7.28 95.06
N LYS A 639 -5.50 -8.16 94.93
CA LYS A 639 -5.90 -8.73 93.64
C LYS A 639 -6.31 -7.65 92.65
N ASP A 640 -7.03 -6.62 93.08
CA ASP A 640 -7.45 -5.48 92.25
C ASP A 640 -6.28 -4.58 91.91
N LEU A 641 -5.25 -4.44 92.76
CA LEU A 641 -4.01 -3.77 92.38
C LEU A 641 -3.36 -4.53 91.22
N PHE A 642 -3.16 -5.85 91.37
CA PHE A 642 -2.62 -6.69 90.30
C PHE A 642 -3.54 -6.80 89.08
N LYS A 643 -4.87 -6.59 89.18
CA LYS A 643 -5.79 -6.53 88.03
C LYS A 643 -5.83 -5.14 87.36
N LYS A 644 -5.94 -4.06 88.14
CA LYS A 644 -6.01 -2.66 87.65
C LYS A 644 -4.75 -2.23 86.91
N PHE A 645 -3.63 -2.88 87.19
CA PHE A 645 -2.39 -2.61 86.49
C PHE A 645 -2.38 -3.07 85.01
N LYS A 646 -3.46 -3.71 84.49
CA LYS A 646 -3.55 -4.23 83.10
C LYS A 646 -2.27 -4.96 82.69
N PHE A 647 -1.90 -5.92 83.53
CA PHE A 647 -1.01 -7.03 83.17
C PHE A 647 -1.72 -8.01 82.21
#